data_AF-A0A9R1S903-F1
#
_entry.id   AF-A0A9R1S903-F1
#
_cell.length_a   1.000
_cell.length_b   1.000
_cell.length_c   1.000
_cell.angle_alpha   90.00
_cell.angle_beta   90.00
_cell.angle_gamma   90.00
#
_symmetry.space_group_name_H-M   'P 1'
#
loop_
_entity.id
_entity.type
_entity.pdbx_description
1 polymer ?
#
loop_
_entity_poly.entity_id
_entity_poly.type
_entity_poly.pdbx_seq_one_letter_code
_entity_poly.pdbx_strand_id
1 'polypeptide(L)'
;MPSWRRAPSPATPRTARPRPFSSASRPSPPAPRPGASSVPSAAGQDCFRTFHFRIHHVILDPHLQGSRQTKELTMMEIPSIFSPEDWSFTFYEGLSRHPDSIFRDKTVAELGCGNGWISIALAGKWLPLKVYGLDINPRAIKIAWINLYLNAFDDDGHPIYDGEGKTLLVRVEFYESDLLSYCRDNKLELDRIIGCVPQILNPNPEAMSRIITENSSEEFLYSLSNYCALQGFVEDEFGLGLIARAVEEGIAVIKPMGIMVFNIGGRPGQGVCECVFLCRGFHIKKLWQTKIMQAADTDISALVEIEENSPHRSEFFMDLVGDQPVCARTAWAYMKSGGHISHSLSVYSCQLRNPNQVKKIFEFLKDGFHEVSSSLDLLFDDDSVADEKIPFLAYLASFLKDNKTNPCEPPAGCLNFRNLVAGFMKCYHHISLTSDNVVVFPSRAVALENALQLFSPALAIVDEHLTRHLPKQWLRSLAIEERADGKDTIGVIEAPRQSDLLIELIRKLKPQVVVAGMAQFEAITSAAVVNLLSATKDVGSRLLLDISEHLELSSLPRSNGVLKYLAGNSRPSHTAILCSLVKNQVYPDLEVAFVISEDGAVCKALSQTIELLERRTSVISQHYYGSLFHELLAFQIGERHRQRKTRPAEVIPEKMIGFSNSAISILKEADFFVPDSKESGVIHMDLDRSFLPVPSAVKASIFESFVRQNVTDSETDVRSSIQQLVKDSYGFPTDYRSEIIYGHTSLALFRKLVLCCMQGGTSLFPLGTNGHYVSAAKFMNARTLTIPTNVESGFKIEPLALADAICSVNASRSWVYISGPTTNPSGFVYSNNEIESLLSLCASSGARVVIDTSFSGLEFQTDGRNLWELDWFLCDLDPKLTVFLLGELSLELATAGLDFGFLILHNPYLIKYSFPSLSRPHSTLKYTFRKLLGLKNQMDEHFSDLIVEQKETLKNQANQLMKTLESCGWDVAGCLGGISMVAKPAAYIGKPFKVDSFEEELDGCNIRESIVRSTGLCISSSSWTGMQDYCRFSFALDSGEFQRAMDCITRFKEFVLCVLRADLDINFDLFVTGRDYLQVEEVCIRVVGLSSYKAYGKPVMAKQTGVTIVSCI
;
A
#
# COMPACT_ATOMS: atom_id res chain seq x y z
N MET A 1 -27.25 19.13 -40.63
CA MET A 1 -28.09 19.78 -41.68
C MET A 1 -29.04 20.76 -41.00
N PRO A 2 -29.46 21.90 -41.61
CA PRO A 2 -29.11 22.54 -42.90
C PRO A 2 -28.49 23.96 -42.68
N SER A 3 -27.99 24.80 -43.60
CA SER A 3 -27.71 24.81 -45.05
C SER A 3 -26.96 26.11 -45.42
N TRP A 4 -25.86 26.01 -46.15
CA TRP A 4 -25.43 26.75 -47.36
C TRP A 4 -26.01 28.17 -47.68
N ARG A 5 -25.12 29.14 -48.00
CA ARG A 5 -24.98 29.74 -49.37
C ARG A 5 -23.84 30.78 -49.52
N ARG A 6 -23.40 30.93 -50.78
CA ARG A 6 -22.22 31.60 -51.37
C ARG A 6 -22.27 33.14 -51.44
N ALA A 7 -21.06 33.72 -51.40
CA ALA A 7 -20.43 34.86 -52.14
C ALA A 7 -21.23 35.55 -53.29
N PRO A 8 -20.97 36.83 -53.68
CA PRO A 8 -19.65 37.29 -54.20
C PRO A 8 -19.21 38.78 -53.97
N SER A 9 -17.92 39.01 -54.29
CA SER A 9 -17.16 40.29 -54.43
C SER A 9 -17.68 41.21 -55.56
N PRO A 10 -17.36 42.53 -55.61
CA PRO A 10 -16.16 42.99 -56.38
C PRO A 10 -15.46 44.32 -55.93
N ALA A 11 -14.17 44.40 -56.28
CA ALA A 11 -13.41 45.53 -56.89
C ALA A 11 -13.11 46.90 -56.17
N THR A 12 -11.82 47.26 -56.26
CA THR A 12 -11.04 48.52 -56.03
C THR A 12 -11.46 49.75 -56.91
N PRO A 13 -10.84 50.99 -56.94
CA PRO A 13 -9.53 51.51 -56.42
C PRO A 13 -9.42 53.03 -55.99
N ARG A 14 -8.18 53.44 -55.58
CA ARG A 14 -7.43 54.73 -55.80
C ARG A 14 -7.77 56.11 -55.12
N THR A 15 -6.81 56.54 -54.27
CA THR A 15 -6.03 57.82 -54.17
C THR A 15 -6.63 59.23 -54.36
N ALA A 16 -6.29 60.16 -53.45
CA ALA A 16 -6.18 61.61 -53.71
C ALA A 16 -5.14 62.36 -52.80
N ARG A 17 -4.50 63.39 -53.38
CA ARG A 17 -3.48 64.39 -52.94
C ARG A 17 -4.06 65.51 -52.02
N PRO A 18 -3.41 66.66 -51.62
CA PRO A 18 -2.14 67.33 -52.04
C PRO A 18 -1.24 68.04 -50.96
N ARG A 19 -0.14 68.68 -51.43
CA ARG A 19 0.87 69.61 -50.79
C ARG A 19 0.30 71.05 -50.50
N PRO A 20 1.01 72.16 -50.09
CA PRO A 20 2.48 72.47 -50.01
C PRO A 20 3.08 73.54 -48.99
N PHE A 21 4.44 73.69 -49.00
CA PHE A 21 5.39 74.83 -48.69
C PHE A 21 5.29 75.65 -47.36
N SER A 22 6.33 76.14 -46.64
CA SER A 22 7.60 76.83 -47.00
C SER A 22 8.62 76.93 -45.80
N SER A 23 9.62 77.81 -45.90
CA SER A 23 11.04 77.74 -45.51
C SER A 23 11.54 78.60 -44.31
N ALA A 24 12.72 78.25 -43.77
CA ALA A 24 13.93 79.10 -43.62
C ALA A 24 14.57 79.31 -42.21
N SER A 25 15.91 79.16 -42.22
CA SER A 25 16.96 79.87 -41.44
C SER A 25 17.35 79.45 -40.00
N ARG A 26 18.67 79.27 -39.81
CA ARG A 26 19.43 79.09 -38.56
C ARG A 26 19.58 80.41 -37.77
N PRO A 27 19.89 80.34 -36.47
CA PRO A 27 21.14 80.94 -35.99
C PRO A 27 21.94 80.07 -34.99
N SER A 28 23.22 80.40 -34.87
CA SER A 28 24.29 79.74 -34.10
C SER A 28 24.14 79.86 -32.56
N PRO A 29 24.65 78.91 -31.75
CA PRO A 29 24.87 79.13 -30.32
C PRO A 29 26.28 79.69 -30.00
N PRO A 30 26.46 80.47 -28.91
CA PRO A 30 27.76 80.89 -28.38
C PRO A 30 28.40 79.83 -27.48
N ALA A 31 29.73 79.93 -27.31
CA ALA A 31 30.59 79.00 -26.58
C ALA A 31 30.28 78.85 -25.07
N PRO A 32 30.49 77.66 -24.45
CA PRO A 32 30.39 77.49 -23.01
C PRO A 32 31.75 77.63 -22.29
N ARG A 33 31.73 78.30 -21.13
CA ARG A 33 32.72 78.16 -20.05
C ARG A 33 32.17 77.20 -18.97
N PRO A 34 33.04 76.56 -18.17
CA PRO A 34 32.77 75.26 -17.55
C PRO A 34 32.20 75.36 -16.13
N GLY A 35 31.51 74.31 -15.69
CA GLY A 35 31.34 73.99 -14.28
C GLY A 35 29.97 73.42 -13.91
N ALA A 36 29.92 72.09 -13.73
CA ALA A 36 29.08 71.30 -12.79
C ALA A 36 28.65 69.98 -13.45
N SER A 37 29.33 68.89 -13.10
CA SER A 37 29.00 67.53 -13.53
C SER A 37 27.82 66.99 -12.73
N SER A 38 26.62 67.04 -13.31
CA SER A 38 25.51 66.16 -12.99
C SER A 38 25.70 64.82 -13.72
N VAL A 39 25.70 63.70 -13.00
CA VAL A 39 25.76 62.35 -13.57
C VAL A 39 24.44 62.08 -14.35
N PRO A 40 24.48 61.69 -15.65
CA PRO A 40 23.27 61.51 -16.44
C PRO A 40 22.76 60.05 -16.40
N SER A 41 21.48 59.86 -16.06
CA SER A 41 20.78 58.57 -16.10
C SER A 41 20.38 58.11 -17.52
N ALA A 42 20.59 58.93 -18.55
CA ALA A 42 20.17 58.65 -19.92
C ALA A 42 21.18 57.85 -20.77
N ALA A 43 22.42 57.65 -20.31
CA ALA A 43 23.48 57.01 -21.11
C ALA A 43 23.35 55.47 -21.24
N GLY A 44 22.72 54.80 -20.27
CA GLY A 44 22.70 53.33 -20.22
C GLY A 44 21.85 52.63 -21.30
N GLN A 45 20.77 53.27 -21.76
CA GLN A 45 19.92 52.71 -22.85
C GLN A 45 20.58 52.84 -24.23
N ASP A 46 21.44 53.84 -24.41
CA ASP A 46 22.16 54.06 -25.67
C ASP A 46 23.32 53.06 -25.83
N CYS A 47 23.95 52.65 -24.72
CA CYS A 47 24.99 51.62 -24.71
C CYS A 47 24.48 50.23 -25.14
N PHE A 48 23.30 49.79 -24.68
CA PHE A 48 22.71 48.53 -25.14
C PHE A 48 22.40 48.54 -26.63
N ARG A 49 21.86 49.66 -27.14
CA ARG A 49 21.54 49.81 -28.57
C ARG A 49 22.78 49.89 -29.46
N THR A 50 23.90 50.39 -28.94
CA THR A 50 25.12 50.64 -29.72
C THR A 50 26.13 49.51 -29.61
N PHE A 51 26.31 48.94 -28.41
CA PHE A 51 27.38 47.97 -28.11
C PHE A 51 26.85 46.59 -27.70
N HIS A 52 25.53 46.40 -27.57
CA HIS A 52 24.90 45.14 -27.13
C HIS A 52 25.34 44.66 -25.74
N PHE A 53 25.92 45.54 -24.92
CA PHE A 53 26.15 45.32 -23.49
C PHE A 53 26.18 46.65 -22.72
N ARG A 54 26.03 46.57 -21.39
CA ARG A 54 26.32 47.68 -20.47
C ARG A 54 27.10 47.19 -19.25
N ILE A 55 27.80 48.10 -18.59
CA ILE A 55 28.33 47.88 -17.24
C ILE A 55 27.40 48.58 -16.27
N HIS A 56 27.00 47.86 -15.23
CA HIS A 56 26.10 48.30 -14.17
C HIS A 56 26.71 47.96 -12.81
N HIS A 57 26.49 48.81 -11.82
CA HIS A 57 27.00 48.60 -10.47
C HIS A 57 25.86 48.25 -9.52
N VAL A 58 25.99 47.12 -8.80
CA VAL A 58 25.01 46.65 -7.82
C VAL A 58 25.50 46.99 -6.41
N ILE A 59 24.73 47.81 -5.69
CA ILE A 59 25.05 48.24 -4.31
C ILE A 59 24.40 47.26 -3.32
N LEU A 60 25.20 46.57 -2.51
CA LEU A 60 24.71 45.50 -1.62
C LEU A 60 24.27 45.98 -0.22
N ASP A 61 24.77 47.14 0.24
CA ASP A 61 24.40 47.72 1.54
C ASP A 61 24.37 49.26 1.46
N PRO A 62 23.19 49.86 1.24
CA PRO A 62 23.06 51.32 1.11
C PRO A 62 23.17 52.07 2.46
N HIS A 63 23.18 51.38 3.61
CA HIS A 63 23.10 52.01 4.94
C HIS A 63 24.45 52.10 5.69
N LEU A 64 25.51 51.46 5.19
CA LEU A 64 26.88 51.60 5.71
C LEU A 64 27.56 52.90 5.21
N GLN A 65 26.99 54.07 5.53
CA GLN A 65 27.72 55.34 5.42
C GLN A 65 28.59 55.55 6.67
N GLY A 66 29.77 54.93 6.68
CA GLY A 66 30.78 55.16 7.71
C GLY A 66 31.90 54.12 7.78
N SER A 67 33.07 54.45 7.22
CA SER A 67 34.39 53.83 7.46
C SER A 67 34.66 52.36 7.07
N ARG A 68 33.71 51.64 6.46
CA ARG A 68 34.00 50.41 5.68
C ARG A 68 33.50 50.63 4.26
N GLN A 69 34.33 50.32 3.26
CA GLN A 69 33.99 50.43 1.83
C GLN A 69 32.58 49.88 1.57
N THR A 70 31.72 50.68 0.94
CA THR A 70 30.48 50.21 0.33
C THR A 70 30.81 49.02 -0.56
N LYS A 71 30.28 47.84 -0.27
CA LYS A 71 30.46 46.65 -1.10
C LYS A 71 29.61 46.82 -2.36
N GLU A 72 30.26 47.20 -3.45
CA GLU A 72 29.70 47.40 -4.79
C GLU A 72 30.19 46.26 -5.70
N LEU A 73 29.29 45.68 -6.50
CA LEU A 73 29.64 44.69 -7.51
C LEU A 73 29.61 45.32 -8.90
N THR A 74 30.65 45.10 -9.69
CA THR A 74 30.70 45.54 -11.09
C THR A 74 30.18 44.43 -11.99
N MET A 75 29.09 44.69 -12.72
CA MET A 75 28.36 43.70 -13.51
C MET A 75 28.31 44.10 -14.98
N MET A 76 28.71 43.20 -15.87
CA MET A 76 28.43 43.26 -17.30
C MET A 76 27.08 42.60 -17.59
N GLU A 77 26.26 43.26 -18.40
CA GLU A 77 24.92 42.81 -18.80
C GLU A 77 24.77 42.85 -20.32
N ILE A 78 24.02 41.91 -20.89
CA ILE A 78 23.67 41.84 -22.32
C ILE A 78 22.15 41.70 -22.48
N PRO A 79 21.54 42.08 -23.62
CA PRO A 79 20.09 42.07 -23.81
C PRO A 79 19.41 40.70 -23.63
N SER A 80 20.16 39.61 -23.80
CA SER A 80 19.65 38.23 -23.70
C SER A 80 19.67 37.64 -22.28
N ILE A 81 19.92 38.46 -21.25
CA ILE A 81 19.94 38.07 -19.83
C ILE A 81 19.15 39.11 -19.03
N PHE A 82 18.38 38.68 -18.03
CA PHE A 82 17.69 39.58 -17.12
C PHE A 82 18.64 40.47 -16.32
N SER A 83 18.28 41.75 -16.19
CA SER A 83 19.02 42.68 -15.33
C SER A 83 18.60 42.50 -13.86
N PRO A 84 19.46 42.87 -12.88
CA PRO A 84 19.07 42.90 -11.48
C PRO A 84 17.87 43.84 -11.29
N GLU A 85 16.71 43.24 -11.06
CA GLU A 85 15.41 43.91 -10.92
C GLU A 85 14.74 43.51 -9.59
N ASP A 86 13.56 44.10 -9.31
CA ASP A 86 12.80 43.93 -8.06
C ASP A 86 12.68 42.46 -7.60
N TRP A 87 12.57 41.51 -8.54
CA TRP A 87 12.57 40.08 -8.24
C TRP A 87 13.83 39.61 -7.54
N SER A 88 14.98 39.90 -8.15
CA SER A 88 16.30 39.48 -7.65
C SER A 88 16.71 40.24 -6.38
N PHE A 89 16.33 41.51 -6.26
CA PHE A 89 16.55 42.29 -5.03
C PHE A 89 15.73 41.74 -3.86
N THR A 90 14.43 41.53 -4.08
CA THR A 90 13.55 40.92 -3.07
C THR A 90 14.09 39.56 -2.62
N PHE A 91 14.61 38.76 -3.56
CA PHE A 91 15.19 37.47 -3.22
C PHE A 91 16.42 37.62 -2.32
N TYR A 92 17.37 38.49 -2.68
CA TYR A 92 18.57 38.75 -1.87
C TYR A 92 18.27 39.34 -0.49
N GLU A 93 17.25 40.21 -0.39
CA GLU A 93 16.72 40.71 0.89
C GLU A 93 16.18 39.57 1.75
N GLY A 94 15.41 38.65 1.15
CA GLY A 94 14.90 37.47 1.83
C GLY A 94 16.01 36.53 2.30
N LEU A 95 17.03 36.28 1.48
CA LEU A 95 18.23 35.52 1.87
C LEU A 95 18.94 36.18 3.06
N SER A 96 18.98 37.52 3.10
CA SER A 96 19.57 38.30 4.18
C SER A 96 18.77 38.30 5.50
N ARG A 97 17.55 37.72 5.52
CA ARG A 97 16.78 37.54 6.77
C ARG A 97 17.24 36.33 7.60
N HIS A 98 18.08 35.46 7.04
CA HIS A 98 18.67 34.38 7.79
C HIS A 98 19.90 34.82 8.61
N PRO A 99 20.26 34.10 9.70
CA PRO A 99 21.51 34.34 10.40
C PRO A 99 22.73 34.15 9.47
N ASP A 100 23.80 34.93 9.70
CA ASP A 100 25.01 34.90 8.85
C ASP A 100 25.66 33.51 8.72
N SER A 101 25.43 32.61 9.68
CA SER A 101 25.95 31.25 9.66
C SER A 101 25.26 30.33 8.64
N ILE A 102 24.17 30.75 7.99
CA ILE A 102 23.35 29.82 7.18
C ILE A 102 24.07 29.31 5.92
N PHE A 103 24.91 30.14 5.30
CA PHE A 103 25.67 29.80 4.08
C PHE A 103 27.14 29.52 4.35
N ARG A 104 27.66 29.85 5.54
CA ARG A 104 29.07 29.64 5.88
C ARG A 104 29.47 28.17 5.81
N ASP A 105 30.58 27.87 5.15
CA ASP A 105 31.11 26.52 4.96
C ASP A 105 30.12 25.54 4.29
N LYS A 106 29.11 26.06 3.59
CA LYS A 106 28.09 25.26 2.90
C LYS A 106 28.37 25.11 1.42
N THR A 107 27.95 23.99 0.85
CA THR A 107 27.85 23.80 -0.60
C THR A 107 26.46 24.27 -1.05
N VAL A 108 26.43 25.27 -1.93
CA VAL A 108 25.22 25.96 -2.38
C VAL A 108 25.04 25.78 -3.88
N ALA A 109 23.82 25.52 -4.35
CA ALA A 109 23.46 25.70 -5.76
C ALA A 109 22.48 26.86 -5.90
N GLU A 110 22.73 27.75 -6.86
CA GLU A 110 21.80 28.80 -7.29
C GLU A 110 21.18 28.43 -8.63
N LEU A 111 19.85 28.32 -8.66
CA LEU A 111 19.06 28.06 -9.86
C LEU A 111 18.62 29.35 -10.53
N GLY A 112 18.90 29.48 -11.83
CA GLY A 112 18.62 30.69 -12.59
C GLY A 112 19.58 31.82 -12.23
N CYS A 113 20.88 31.53 -12.17
CA CYS A 113 21.87 32.50 -11.70
C CYS A 113 22.03 33.72 -12.62
N GLY A 114 21.56 33.66 -13.87
CA GLY A 114 21.61 34.76 -14.82
C GLY A 114 23.03 35.29 -15.01
N ASN A 115 23.25 36.57 -14.70
CA ASN A 115 24.57 37.21 -14.79
C ASN A 115 25.50 36.93 -13.59
N GLY A 116 25.09 36.10 -12.62
CA GLY A 116 25.89 35.61 -11.50
C GLY A 116 25.98 36.52 -10.27
N TRP A 117 25.28 37.66 -10.23
CA TRP A 117 25.49 38.66 -9.18
C TRP A 117 25.15 38.16 -7.76
N ILE A 118 24.09 37.35 -7.60
CA ILE A 118 23.69 36.79 -6.30
C ILE A 118 24.71 35.77 -5.82
N SER A 119 25.15 34.83 -6.68
CA SER A 119 26.25 33.90 -6.39
C SER A 119 27.50 34.62 -5.88
N ILE A 120 27.90 35.71 -6.54
CA ILE A 120 29.07 36.52 -6.17
C ILE A 120 28.83 37.24 -4.84
N ALA A 121 27.66 37.86 -4.66
CA ALA A 121 27.27 38.54 -3.42
C ALA A 121 27.25 37.57 -2.23
N LEU A 122 26.71 36.36 -2.43
CA LEU A 122 26.67 35.31 -1.42
C LEU A 122 28.06 34.92 -0.96
N ALA A 123 28.96 34.69 -1.93
CA ALA A 123 30.34 34.31 -1.67
C ALA A 123 31.09 35.40 -0.88
N GLY A 124 30.91 36.67 -1.26
CA GLY A 124 31.57 37.81 -0.61
C GLY A 124 31.00 38.20 0.75
N LYS A 125 29.76 37.79 1.09
CA LYS A 125 29.11 38.11 2.36
C LYS A 125 29.20 36.97 3.38
N TRP A 126 28.92 35.73 2.99
CA TRP A 126 28.71 34.63 3.94
C TRP A 126 29.74 33.50 3.88
N LEU A 127 30.78 33.60 3.04
CA LEU A 127 31.91 32.66 3.00
C LEU A 127 31.48 31.17 2.87
N PRO A 128 30.66 30.81 1.86
CA PRO A 128 30.32 29.42 1.58
C PRO A 128 31.55 28.60 1.17
N LEU A 129 31.48 27.28 1.37
CA LEU A 129 32.52 26.37 0.89
C LEU A 129 32.61 26.40 -0.64
N LYS A 130 31.44 26.34 -1.29
CA LYS A 130 31.29 26.40 -2.74
C LYS A 130 29.89 26.90 -3.13
N VAL A 131 29.80 27.67 -4.20
CA VAL A 131 28.56 28.09 -4.87
C VAL A 131 28.60 27.63 -6.33
N TYR A 132 27.61 26.84 -6.72
CA TYR A 132 27.36 26.43 -8.10
C TYR A 132 26.23 27.28 -8.66
N GLY A 133 26.55 28.26 -9.51
CA GLY A 133 25.54 29.01 -10.26
C GLY A 133 25.13 28.25 -11.51
N LEU A 134 23.84 27.97 -11.64
CA LEU A 134 23.26 27.11 -12.68
C LEU A 134 22.27 27.91 -13.52
N ASP A 135 22.43 27.84 -14.84
CA ASP A 135 21.53 28.46 -15.80
C ASP A 135 21.47 27.66 -17.10
N ILE A 136 20.29 27.57 -17.72
CA ILE A 136 20.10 26.90 -19.01
C ILE A 136 20.64 27.73 -20.18
N ASN A 137 20.74 29.06 -20.02
CA ASN A 137 21.22 29.94 -21.07
C ASN A 137 22.77 29.94 -21.11
N PRO A 138 23.41 29.40 -22.16
CA PRO A 138 24.87 29.33 -22.23
C PRO A 138 25.54 30.71 -22.26
N ARG A 139 24.84 31.77 -22.72
CA ARG A 139 25.36 33.14 -22.66
C ARG A 139 25.34 33.69 -21.23
N ALA A 140 24.34 33.34 -20.44
CA ALA A 140 24.26 33.72 -19.03
C ALA A 140 25.48 33.21 -18.26
N ILE A 141 25.84 31.94 -18.45
CA ILE A 141 27.02 31.33 -17.84
C ILE A 141 28.32 32.04 -18.23
N LYS A 142 28.52 32.34 -19.53
CA LYS A 142 29.71 33.07 -19.98
C LYS A 142 29.82 34.46 -19.34
N ILE A 143 28.70 35.19 -19.26
CA ILE A 143 28.66 36.51 -18.62
C ILE A 143 28.88 36.40 -17.10
N ALA A 144 28.30 35.40 -16.44
CA ALA A 144 28.52 35.14 -15.02
C ALA A 144 29.99 34.87 -14.69
N TRP A 145 30.69 34.11 -15.53
CA TRP A 145 32.14 33.94 -15.42
C TRP A 145 32.87 35.28 -15.56
N ILE A 146 32.58 36.08 -16.59
CA ILE A 146 33.20 37.41 -16.76
C ILE A 146 32.99 38.28 -15.52
N ASN A 147 31.75 38.30 -14.99
CA ASN A 147 31.41 39.07 -13.80
C ASN A 147 32.14 38.56 -12.55
N LEU A 148 32.36 37.25 -12.43
CA LEU A 148 33.19 36.69 -11.37
C LEU A 148 34.63 37.21 -11.46
N TYR A 149 35.22 37.21 -12.66
CA TYR A 149 36.56 37.79 -12.87
C TYR A 149 36.59 39.29 -12.54
N LEU A 150 35.60 40.07 -12.97
CA LEU A 150 35.53 41.51 -12.68
C LEU A 150 35.49 41.84 -11.18
N ASN A 151 35.03 40.91 -10.34
CA ASN A 151 34.91 41.13 -8.90
C ASN A 151 35.96 40.34 -8.08
N ALA A 152 36.75 39.47 -8.72
CA ALA A 152 37.76 38.65 -8.04
C ALA A 152 39.15 39.31 -7.96
N PHE A 153 39.38 40.38 -8.71
CA PHE A 153 40.65 41.10 -8.77
C PHE A 153 40.46 42.57 -8.41
N ASP A 154 41.50 43.19 -7.85
CA ASP A 154 41.56 44.64 -7.65
C ASP A 154 41.93 45.39 -8.94
N ASP A 155 41.97 46.72 -8.86
CA ASP A 155 42.29 47.61 -10.00
C ASP A 155 43.70 47.35 -10.58
N ASP A 156 44.61 46.76 -9.80
CA ASP A 156 45.97 46.39 -10.22
C ASP A 156 46.05 44.95 -10.77
N GLY A 157 44.93 44.22 -10.78
CA GLY A 157 44.84 42.84 -11.28
C GLY A 157 45.33 41.78 -10.29
N HIS A 158 45.47 42.11 -9.00
CA HIS A 158 45.80 41.13 -7.97
C HIS A 158 44.53 40.47 -7.40
N PRO A 159 44.56 39.16 -7.08
CA PRO A 159 43.41 38.47 -6.52
C PRO A 159 42.99 39.04 -5.16
N ILE A 160 41.69 39.25 -4.97
CA ILE A 160 41.10 39.66 -3.70
C ILE A 160 40.88 38.42 -2.83
N TYR A 161 41.44 38.44 -1.61
CA TYR A 161 41.30 37.37 -0.64
C TYR A 161 40.31 37.75 0.47
N ASP A 162 39.49 36.78 0.85
CA ASP A 162 38.62 36.90 2.02
C ASP A 162 39.35 36.61 3.34
N GLY A 163 38.62 36.69 4.45
CA GLY A 163 39.15 36.45 5.80
C GLY A 163 39.66 35.01 6.07
N GLU A 164 39.44 34.07 5.15
CA GLU A 164 39.95 32.69 5.21
C GLU A 164 41.05 32.43 4.17
N GLY A 165 41.53 33.48 3.48
CA GLY A 165 42.59 33.37 2.49
C GLY A 165 42.16 32.72 1.17
N LYS A 166 40.86 32.68 0.87
CA LYS A 166 40.31 32.19 -0.41
C LYS A 166 39.88 33.37 -1.29
N THR A 167 39.90 33.16 -2.60
CA THR A 167 39.38 34.15 -3.57
C THR A 167 37.97 33.75 -4.00
N LEU A 168 37.23 34.67 -4.61
CA LEU A 168 35.92 34.37 -5.20
C LEU A 168 36.01 33.26 -6.25
N LEU A 169 37.11 33.18 -7.01
CA LEU A 169 37.36 32.12 -8.00
C LEU A 169 37.45 30.71 -7.39
N VAL A 170 37.82 30.61 -6.11
CA VAL A 170 37.81 29.33 -5.39
C VAL A 170 36.39 28.99 -4.94
N ARG A 171 35.60 30.01 -4.56
CA ARG A 171 34.27 29.84 -3.96
C ARG A 171 33.14 29.66 -4.96
N VAL A 172 33.21 30.22 -6.16
CA VAL A 172 32.09 30.25 -7.11
C VAL A 172 32.47 29.59 -8.44
N GLU A 173 31.57 28.78 -8.97
CA GLU A 173 31.65 28.20 -10.33
C GLU A 173 30.29 28.33 -11.03
N PHE A 174 30.30 28.45 -12.36
CA PHE A 174 29.08 28.53 -13.17
C PHE A 174 29.04 27.43 -14.24
N TYR A 175 27.88 26.78 -14.38
CA TYR A 175 27.67 25.68 -15.30
C TYR A 175 26.34 25.80 -16.05
N GLU A 176 26.37 25.42 -17.33
CA GLU A 176 25.14 25.22 -18.10
C GLU A 176 24.39 24.01 -17.53
N SER A 177 23.14 24.21 -17.12
CA SER A 177 22.34 23.20 -16.44
C SER A 177 20.86 23.45 -16.63
N ASP A 178 20.10 22.40 -16.93
CA ASP A 178 18.64 22.42 -16.81
C ASP A 178 18.29 22.11 -15.35
N LEU A 179 17.96 23.18 -14.60
CA LEU A 179 17.77 23.13 -13.16
C LEU A 179 18.96 22.45 -12.45
N LEU A 180 18.75 21.31 -11.79
CA LEU A 180 19.74 20.60 -10.99
C LEU A 180 20.42 19.45 -11.74
N SER A 181 20.24 19.33 -13.07
CA SER A 181 20.83 18.24 -13.86
C SER A 181 22.35 18.13 -13.68
N TYR A 182 23.08 19.24 -13.73
CA TYR A 182 24.52 19.26 -13.49
C TYR A 182 24.89 18.67 -12.10
N CYS A 183 24.15 19.03 -11.06
CA CYS A 183 24.41 18.51 -9.71
C CYS A 183 24.13 17.02 -9.62
N ARG A 184 23.06 16.53 -10.27
CA ARG A 184 22.69 15.12 -10.30
C ARG A 184 23.70 14.28 -11.07
N ASP A 185 24.10 14.72 -12.26
CA ASP A 185 25.05 14.02 -13.14
C ASP A 185 26.44 13.91 -12.49
N ASN A 186 26.83 14.94 -11.74
CA ASN A 186 28.09 14.98 -10.98
C ASN A 186 27.96 14.44 -9.55
N LYS A 187 26.79 13.92 -9.15
CA LYS A 187 26.53 13.34 -7.81
C LYS A 187 26.90 14.28 -6.65
N LEU A 188 26.59 15.56 -6.80
CA LEU A 188 26.83 16.57 -5.78
C LEU A 188 25.77 16.50 -4.68
N GLU A 189 26.20 16.55 -3.43
CA GLU A 189 25.32 16.73 -2.27
C GLU A 189 25.32 18.19 -1.81
N LEU A 190 24.14 18.80 -1.77
CA LEU A 190 23.97 20.22 -1.52
C LEU A 190 23.50 20.49 -0.08
N ASP A 191 24.12 21.46 0.60
CA ASP A 191 23.61 21.97 1.87
C ASP A 191 22.49 22.99 1.65
N ARG A 192 22.54 23.74 0.55
CA ARG A 192 21.57 24.78 0.20
C ARG A 192 21.23 24.73 -1.28
N ILE A 193 19.96 24.92 -1.59
CA ILE A 193 19.48 25.18 -2.94
C ILE A 193 18.73 26.50 -2.87
N ILE A 194 19.12 27.45 -3.69
CA ILE A 194 18.44 28.75 -3.77
C ILE A 194 17.99 28.95 -5.21
N GLY A 195 16.82 29.53 -5.43
CA GLY A 195 16.34 29.78 -6.79
C GLY A 195 15.44 30.99 -6.88
N CYS A 196 15.77 31.89 -7.79
CA CYS A 196 14.86 32.91 -8.31
C CYS A 196 14.53 32.54 -9.75
N VAL A 197 13.70 31.50 -9.90
CA VAL A 197 13.40 30.89 -11.20
C VAL A 197 12.12 31.51 -11.77
N PRO A 198 12.03 31.77 -13.09
CA PRO A 198 10.84 32.37 -13.69
C PRO A 198 9.55 31.58 -13.46
N GLN A 199 8.43 32.31 -13.48
CA GLN A 199 7.08 31.77 -13.40
C GLN A 199 6.31 32.14 -14.66
N ILE A 200 6.08 31.16 -15.55
CA ILE A 200 5.47 31.38 -16.86
C ILE A 200 4.16 30.64 -16.97
N LEU A 201 3.12 31.40 -17.30
CA LEU A 201 1.79 30.87 -17.56
C LEU A 201 1.72 30.30 -18.97
N ASN A 202 1.23 29.06 -19.11
CA ASN A 202 0.92 28.40 -20.38
C ASN A 202 2.07 28.40 -21.43
N PRO A 203 3.18 27.66 -21.19
CA PRO A 203 4.34 27.67 -22.08
C PRO A 203 4.04 27.04 -23.46
N ASN A 204 4.45 27.70 -24.55
CA ASN A 204 4.23 27.24 -25.93
C ASN A 204 5.16 26.06 -26.29
N PRO A 205 4.63 24.85 -26.60
CA PRO A 205 5.44 23.66 -26.92
C PRO A 205 6.23 23.76 -28.23
N GLU A 206 5.73 24.50 -29.24
CA GLU A 206 6.34 24.55 -30.59
C GLU A 206 7.67 25.32 -30.61
N ALA A 207 7.88 26.24 -29.67
CA ALA A 207 9.13 27.01 -29.55
C ALA A 207 10.34 26.12 -29.18
N MET A 208 10.10 24.93 -28.62
CA MET A 208 11.10 24.15 -27.89
C MET A 208 11.77 23.03 -28.70
N SER A 209 11.22 22.60 -29.83
CA SER A 209 11.77 21.47 -30.62
C SER A 209 13.03 21.81 -31.46
N ARG A 210 13.57 23.03 -31.31
CA ARG A 210 14.70 23.54 -32.10
C ARG A 210 15.98 23.45 -31.28
N ILE A 211 16.91 22.61 -31.73
CA ILE A 211 18.22 22.35 -31.11
C ILE A 211 18.98 23.66 -30.84
N ILE A 212 19.50 23.80 -29.61
CA ILE A 212 20.32 24.93 -29.15
C ILE A 212 21.63 24.96 -29.95
N THR A 213 21.89 26.09 -30.62
CA THR A 213 23.21 26.39 -31.21
C THR A 213 23.66 27.77 -30.73
N GLU A 214 24.97 28.04 -30.68
CA GLU A 214 25.52 29.35 -30.28
C GLU A 214 24.97 30.53 -31.13
N ASN A 215 24.44 30.22 -32.32
CA ASN A 215 23.85 31.16 -33.28
C ASN A 215 22.35 31.44 -33.07
N SER A 216 21.79 31.07 -31.91
CA SER A 216 20.38 31.34 -31.61
C SER A 216 20.09 32.84 -31.47
N SER A 217 18.89 33.29 -31.85
CA SER A 217 18.50 34.72 -31.80
C SER A 217 18.42 35.24 -30.36
N GLU A 218 18.60 36.55 -30.16
CA GLU A 218 18.51 37.17 -28.83
C GLU A 218 17.13 36.95 -28.20
N GLU A 219 16.04 37.09 -28.97
CA GLU A 219 14.67 36.81 -28.51
C GLU A 219 14.48 35.35 -28.07
N PHE A 220 15.07 34.39 -28.79
CA PHE A 220 14.97 32.97 -28.43
C PHE A 220 15.73 32.66 -27.13
N LEU A 221 16.95 33.17 -26.97
CA LEU A 221 17.74 33.00 -25.75
C LEU A 221 17.13 33.73 -24.54
N TYR A 222 16.49 34.88 -24.77
CA TYR A 222 15.70 35.57 -23.76
C TYR A 222 14.49 34.73 -23.35
N SER A 223 13.78 34.10 -24.31
CA SER A 223 12.69 33.18 -24.02
C SER A 223 13.14 31.88 -23.33
N LEU A 224 14.37 31.40 -23.58
CA LEU A 224 14.96 30.28 -22.85
C LEU A 224 15.36 30.65 -21.42
N SER A 225 15.84 31.87 -21.20
CA SER A 225 16.07 32.41 -19.84
C SER A 225 14.79 32.49 -19.01
N ASN A 226 13.65 32.35 -19.68
CA ASN A 226 12.29 32.31 -19.15
C ASN A 226 11.84 30.86 -18.82
N TYR A 227 12.55 29.82 -19.26
CA TYR A 227 12.27 28.39 -18.98
C TYR A 227 10.83 27.95 -19.34
N CYS A 228 10.52 27.95 -20.65
CA CYS A 228 9.18 27.72 -21.21
C CYS A 228 8.89 26.24 -21.57
N ALA A 229 8.79 25.32 -20.61
CA ALA A 229 8.31 23.96 -20.89
C ALA A 229 7.17 23.55 -19.94
N LEU A 230 6.17 22.85 -20.48
CA LEU A 230 5.20 22.08 -19.67
C LEU A 230 5.97 21.01 -18.91
N GLN A 231 5.81 20.96 -17.59
CA GLN A 231 6.48 19.98 -16.74
C GLN A 231 5.61 18.73 -16.47
N GLY A 232 4.33 18.77 -16.85
CA GLY A 232 3.37 17.69 -16.62
C GLY A 232 2.73 17.72 -15.23
N PHE A 233 2.73 18.88 -14.57
CA PHE A 233 2.18 19.08 -13.23
C PHE A 233 0.89 19.92 -13.28
N VAL A 234 -0.01 19.75 -12.30
CA VAL A 234 -1.18 20.64 -12.13
C VAL A 234 -0.72 22.09 -11.93
N GLU A 235 0.44 22.27 -11.30
CA GLU A 235 1.12 23.55 -11.10
C GLU A 235 1.51 24.27 -12.39
N ASP A 236 1.56 23.60 -13.55
CA ASP A 236 1.82 24.24 -14.84
C ASP A 236 0.74 25.27 -15.21
N GLU A 237 -0.53 25.01 -14.84
CA GLU A 237 -1.65 25.93 -15.08
C GLU A 237 -1.43 27.29 -14.39
N PHE A 238 -0.76 27.28 -13.25
CA PHE A 238 -0.46 28.46 -12.43
C PHE A 238 0.93 29.05 -12.70
N GLY A 239 1.68 28.50 -13.65
CA GLY A 239 3.06 28.89 -13.95
C GLY A 239 4.06 28.55 -12.84
N LEU A 240 3.76 27.53 -12.04
CA LEU A 240 4.58 27.03 -10.93
C LEU A 240 5.26 25.69 -11.23
N GLY A 241 4.98 25.06 -12.39
CA GLY A 241 5.49 23.73 -12.72
C GLY A 241 7.01 23.62 -12.70
N LEU A 242 7.73 24.64 -13.14
CA LEU A 242 9.20 24.66 -13.10
C LEU A 242 9.74 24.66 -11.66
N ILE A 243 9.08 25.39 -10.75
CA ILE A 243 9.44 25.39 -9.32
C ILE A 243 9.12 24.01 -8.72
N ALA A 244 7.97 23.43 -9.05
CA ALA A 244 7.61 22.08 -8.63
C ALA A 244 8.68 21.06 -9.03
N ARG A 245 9.13 21.07 -10.29
CA ARG A 245 10.23 20.23 -10.77
C ARG A 245 11.54 20.51 -10.02
N ALA A 246 11.90 21.78 -9.84
CA ALA A 246 13.12 22.16 -9.12
C ALA A 246 13.12 21.65 -7.67
N VAL A 247 11.96 21.67 -7.01
CA VAL A 247 11.78 21.12 -5.67
C VAL A 247 12.00 19.60 -5.68
N GLU A 248 11.37 18.85 -6.59
CA GLU A 248 11.52 17.39 -6.69
C GLU A 248 12.93 16.93 -7.06
N GLU A 249 13.59 17.63 -7.99
CA GLU A 249 15.00 17.42 -8.28
C GLU A 249 15.87 17.76 -7.07
N GLY A 250 15.51 18.82 -6.34
CA GLY A 250 16.14 19.24 -5.10
C GLY A 250 16.13 18.15 -4.03
N ILE A 251 15.02 17.42 -3.85
CA ILE A 251 14.90 16.33 -2.88
C ILE A 251 16.00 15.26 -3.11
N ALA A 252 16.35 15.01 -4.37
CA ALA A 252 17.36 14.00 -4.70
C ALA A 252 18.77 14.40 -4.28
N VAL A 253 19.13 15.68 -4.38
CA VAL A 253 20.52 16.17 -4.20
C VAL A 253 20.76 16.90 -2.89
N ILE A 254 19.71 17.40 -2.23
CA ILE A 254 19.84 18.13 -0.96
C ILE A 254 20.24 17.17 0.17
N LYS A 255 21.14 17.57 1.07
CA LYS A 255 21.42 16.80 2.30
C LYS A 255 20.18 16.76 3.20
N PRO A 256 20.05 15.77 4.10
CA PRO A 256 18.89 15.66 5.00
C PRO A 256 18.55 16.94 5.78
N MET A 257 19.57 17.67 6.25
CA MET A 257 19.40 18.94 6.98
C MET A 257 19.60 20.18 6.08
N GLY A 258 19.51 20.00 4.76
CA GLY A 258 19.63 21.09 3.82
C GLY A 258 18.37 21.95 3.78
N ILE A 259 18.53 23.15 3.21
CA ILE A 259 17.47 24.16 3.15
C ILE A 259 17.33 24.59 1.69
N MET A 260 16.10 24.63 1.21
CA MET A 260 15.78 25.26 -0.07
C MET A 260 15.24 26.66 0.17
N VAL A 261 15.60 27.64 -0.65
CA VAL A 261 15.04 28.99 -0.58
C VAL A 261 14.60 29.43 -1.96
N PHE A 262 13.31 29.71 -2.12
CA PHE A 262 12.73 30.09 -3.40
C PHE A 262 11.99 31.41 -3.33
N ASN A 263 12.14 32.19 -4.39
CA ASN A 263 11.36 33.39 -4.63
C ASN A 263 10.13 33.05 -5.48
N ILE A 264 8.94 33.41 -5.02
CA ILE A 264 7.66 33.05 -5.66
C ILE A 264 6.76 34.27 -5.80
N GLY A 265 6.33 34.55 -7.03
CA GLY A 265 5.28 35.52 -7.32
C GLY A 265 3.92 34.96 -6.91
N GLY A 266 3.17 35.73 -6.11
CA GLY A 266 1.90 35.34 -5.49
C GLY A 266 0.67 35.52 -6.37
N ARG A 267 0.82 35.62 -7.71
CA ARG A 267 -0.31 35.77 -8.65
C ARG A 267 -1.35 34.65 -8.49
N PRO A 268 -0.96 33.37 -8.35
CA PRO A 268 -1.90 32.27 -8.11
C PRO A 268 -2.54 32.27 -6.71
N GLY A 269 -2.22 33.23 -5.84
CA GLY A 269 -2.65 33.23 -4.45
C GLY A 269 -1.74 32.43 -3.51
N GLN A 270 -1.73 32.82 -2.23
CA GLN A 270 -0.74 32.30 -1.29
C GLN A 270 -0.86 30.80 -1.03
N GLY A 271 -2.10 30.30 -0.91
CA GLY A 271 -2.33 28.87 -0.68
C GLY A 271 -1.73 27.99 -1.78
N VAL A 272 -1.93 28.35 -3.05
CA VAL A 272 -1.37 27.60 -4.19
C VAL A 272 0.15 27.66 -4.20
N CYS A 273 0.74 28.83 -3.92
CA CYS A 273 2.19 29.00 -3.81
C CYS A 273 2.81 28.14 -2.70
N GLU A 274 2.15 28.06 -1.55
CA GLU A 274 2.62 27.28 -0.40
C GLU A 274 2.46 25.76 -0.64
N CYS A 275 1.38 25.34 -1.31
CA CYS A 275 1.10 23.94 -1.64
C CYS A 275 2.22 23.26 -2.45
N VAL A 276 2.90 23.99 -3.35
CA VAL A 276 4.01 23.44 -4.16
C VAL A 276 5.05 22.73 -3.28
N PHE A 277 5.32 23.28 -2.09
CA PHE A 277 6.25 22.71 -1.12
C PHE A 277 5.59 21.76 -0.14
N LEU A 278 4.43 22.14 0.41
CA LEU A 278 3.77 21.39 1.46
C LEU A 278 3.38 19.98 0.95
N CYS A 279 2.77 19.88 -0.23
CA CYS A 279 2.38 18.59 -0.83
C CYS A 279 3.59 17.68 -1.15
N ARG A 280 4.81 18.24 -1.20
CA ARG A 280 6.09 17.51 -1.42
C ARG A 280 6.83 17.21 -0.11
N GLY A 281 6.18 17.42 1.04
CA GLY A 281 6.69 17.04 2.36
C GLY A 281 7.67 18.05 2.95
N PHE A 282 7.51 19.34 2.67
CA PHE A 282 8.32 20.40 3.29
C PHE A 282 7.59 21.08 4.45
N HIS A 283 8.35 21.53 5.45
CA HIS A 283 8.00 22.67 6.29
C HIS A 283 8.46 23.94 5.59
N ILE A 284 7.57 24.93 5.54
CA ILE A 284 7.87 26.23 4.95
C ILE A 284 7.85 27.35 5.99
N LYS A 285 8.70 28.34 5.78
CA LYS A 285 8.71 29.60 6.51
C LYS A 285 8.82 30.75 5.52
N LYS A 286 7.85 31.65 5.51
CA LYS A 286 7.91 32.92 4.77
C LYS A 286 8.95 33.82 5.43
N LEU A 287 10.08 34.02 4.77
CA LEU A 287 11.18 34.84 5.27
C LEU A 287 10.94 36.33 5.03
N TRP A 288 10.39 36.62 3.86
CA TRP A 288 10.20 37.97 3.35
C TRP A 288 9.05 38.00 2.35
N GLN A 289 8.36 39.14 2.29
CA GLN A 289 7.33 39.40 1.31
C GLN A 289 7.32 40.89 1.00
N THR A 290 7.19 41.22 -0.29
CA THR A 290 6.94 42.59 -0.75
C THR A 290 5.88 42.58 -1.85
N LYS A 291 5.48 43.76 -2.33
CA LYS A 291 4.63 43.92 -3.52
C LYS A 291 5.44 44.58 -4.61
N ILE A 292 5.30 44.08 -5.83
CA ILE A 292 5.98 44.59 -7.01
C ILE A 292 4.97 44.90 -8.10
N MET A 293 5.29 45.87 -8.94
CA MET A 293 4.45 46.20 -10.08
C MET A 293 4.44 45.06 -11.09
N GLN A 294 3.26 44.74 -11.63
CA GLN A 294 3.15 43.78 -12.72
C GLN A 294 3.81 44.37 -13.97
N ALA A 295 4.73 43.62 -14.56
CA ALA A 295 5.36 44.00 -15.82
C ALA A 295 4.31 44.06 -16.93
N ALA A 296 4.35 45.11 -17.75
CA ALA A 296 3.32 45.43 -18.74
C ALA A 296 3.24 44.42 -19.91
N ASP A 297 4.30 43.65 -20.11
CA ASP A 297 4.46 42.61 -21.12
C ASP A 297 4.00 41.23 -20.66
N THR A 298 3.68 41.07 -19.36
CA THR A 298 3.18 39.79 -18.84
C THR A 298 1.68 39.63 -19.12
N ASP A 299 1.30 38.62 -19.89
CA ASP A 299 -0.10 38.29 -20.10
C ASP A 299 -0.66 37.51 -18.90
N ILE A 300 -1.78 38.00 -18.33
CA ILE A 300 -2.51 37.37 -17.22
C ILE A 300 -3.83 36.74 -17.68
N SER A 301 -4.11 36.70 -18.99
CA SER A 301 -5.33 36.13 -19.56
C SER A 301 -5.56 34.66 -19.18
N ALA A 302 -4.50 33.86 -19.06
CA ALA A 302 -4.58 32.47 -18.62
C ALA A 302 -5.17 32.33 -17.19
N LEU A 303 -4.82 33.23 -16.27
CA LEU A 303 -5.38 33.23 -14.92
C LEU A 303 -6.86 33.63 -14.90
N VAL A 304 -7.29 34.49 -15.84
CA VAL A 304 -8.70 34.81 -16.03
C VAL A 304 -9.50 33.59 -16.47
N GLU A 305 -8.98 32.81 -17.42
CA GLU A 305 -9.61 31.59 -17.91
C GLU A 305 -9.74 30.52 -16.80
N ILE A 306 -8.72 30.39 -15.94
CA ILE A 306 -8.77 29.51 -14.77
C ILE A 306 -9.89 29.93 -13.80
N GLU A 307 -10.04 31.23 -13.52
CA GLU A 307 -11.13 31.74 -12.66
C GLU A 307 -12.53 31.60 -13.27
N GLU A 308 -12.64 31.44 -14.60
CA GLU A 308 -13.93 31.18 -15.26
C GLU A 308 -14.36 29.72 -15.15
N ASN A 309 -13.39 28.80 -15.17
CA ASN A 309 -13.65 27.36 -15.18
C ASN A 309 -13.48 26.68 -13.82
N SER A 310 -13.01 27.40 -12.79
CA SER A 310 -12.75 26.86 -11.46
C SER A 310 -13.18 27.82 -10.34
N PRO A 311 -13.41 27.33 -9.10
CA PRO A 311 -13.70 28.18 -7.95
C PRO A 311 -12.47 28.94 -7.42
N HIS A 312 -11.30 28.78 -8.06
CA HIS A 312 -10.06 29.42 -7.67
C HIS A 312 -10.13 30.96 -7.79
N ARG A 313 -9.32 31.66 -6.98
CA ARG A 313 -9.13 33.11 -7.09
C ARG A 313 -7.65 33.46 -7.03
N SER A 314 -7.19 34.17 -8.04
CA SER A 314 -5.88 34.81 -8.07
C SER A 314 -5.82 36.03 -7.15
N GLU A 315 -4.61 36.41 -6.74
CA GLU A 315 -4.35 37.55 -5.85
C GLU A 315 -3.55 38.66 -6.56
N PHE A 316 -4.25 39.71 -6.96
CA PHE A 316 -3.65 40.96 -7.46
C PHE A 316 -4.03 42.15 -6.59
N PHE A 317 -3.31 43.26 -6.70
CA PHE A 317 -3.65 44.51 -6.02
C PHE A 317 -3.68 45.65 -7.04
N MET A 318 -4.51 46.66 -6.82
CA MET A 318 -4.66 47.80 -7.73
C MET A 318 -3.55 48.86 -7.61
N ASP A 319 -2.67 48.72 -6.62
CA ASP A 319 -1.46 49.52 -6.43
C ASP A 319 -0.49 48.79 -5.46
N LEU A 320 0.64 49.40 -5.07
CA LEU A 320 1.64 48.81 -4.17
C LEU A 320 1.25 48.84 -2.68
N VAL A 321 0.31 49.70 -2.29
CA VAL A 321 -0.05 49.99 -0.89
C VAL A 321 -1.35 49.28 -0.49
N GLY A 322 -2.22 48.95 -1.44
CA GLY A 322 -3.53 48.34 -1.24
C GLY A 322 -3.41 46.98 -0.58
N ASP A 323 -4.21 46.74 0.45
CA ASP A 323 -4.19 45.54 1.29
C ASP A 323 -5.21 44.48 0.86
N GLN A 324 -6.26 44.88 0.13
CA GLN A 324 -7.30 44.00 -0.37
C GLN A 324 -6.94 43.41 -1.75
N PRO A 325 -6.85 42.07 -1.88
CA PRO A 325 -6.62 41.46 -3.17
C PRO A 325 -7.87 41.50 -4.06
N VAL A 326 -7.66 41.64 -5.36
CA VAL A 326 -8.66 41.52 -6.42
C VAL A 326 -8.35 40.28 -7.26
N CYS A 327 -9.39 39.69 -7.84
CA CYS A 327 -9.26 38.50 -8.69
C CYS A 327 -8.69 38.85 -10.07
N ALA A 328 -8.21 37.85 -10.81
CA ALA A 328 -7.61 38.03 -12.14
C ALA A 328 -8.55 38.77 -13.11
N ARG A 329 -9.84 38.44 -13.12
CA ARG A 329 -10.84 39.14 -13.96
C ARG A 329 -10.88 40.66 -13.71
N THR A 330 -10.90 41.06 -12.45
CA THR A 330 -10.91 42.48 -12.06
C THR A 330 -9.58 43.14 -12.41
N ALA A 331 -8.46 42.48 -12.11
CA ALA A 331 -7.13 42.98 -12.41
C ALA A 331 -6.93 43.20 -13.93
N TRP A 332 -7.35 42.24 -14.76
CA TRP A 332 -7.25 42.32 -16.21
C TRP A 332 -8.12 43.45 -16.77
N ALA A 333 -9.37 43.58 -16.32
CA ALA A 333 -10.26 44.66 -16.74
C ALA A 333 -9.71 46.05 -16.34
N TYR A 334 -9.14 46.17 -15.14
CA TYR A 334 -8.54 47.40 -14.65
C TYR A 334 -7.29 47.78 -15.46
N MET A 335 -6.42 46.81 -15.73
CA MET A 335 -5.22 47.00 -16.56
C MET A 335 -5.56 47.43 -17.99
N LYS A 336 -6.57 46.80 -18.63
CA LYS A 336 -7.05 47.20 -19.96
C LYS A 336 -7.65 48.61 -20.00
N SER A 337 -8.11 49.11 -18.85
CA SER A 337 -8.63 50.48 -18.70
C SER A 337 -7.54 51.52 -18.42
N GLY A 338 -6.26 51.13 -18.45
CA GLY A 338 -5.11 52.00 -18.17
C GLY A 338 -4.69 52.06 -16.70
N GLY A 339 -5.29 51.23 -15.84
CA GLY A 339 -4.85 51.05 -14.46
C GLY A 339 -3.55 50.25 -14.38
N HIS A 340 -2.82 50.40 -13.28
CA HIS A 340 -1.67 49.56 -12.97
C HIS A 340 -2.05 48.54 -11.91
N ILE A 341 -1.47 47.34 -11.96
CA ILE A 341 -1.69 46.30 -10.96
C ILE A 341 -0.35 45.86 -10.37
N SER A 342 -0.40 45.38 -9.13
CA SER A 342 0.74 44.80 -8.43
C SER A 342 0.40 43.38 -7.95
N HIS A 343 1.42 42.60 -7.62
CA HIS A 343 1.26 41.30 -6.99
C HIS A 343 2.30 41.14 -5.87
N SER A 344 2.05 40.21 -4.96
CA SER A 344 3.01 39.92 -3.90
C SER A 344 4.16 39.06 -4.42
N LEU A 345 5.36 39.25 -3.88
CA LEU A 345 6.53 38.44 -4.13
C LEU A 345 7.05 37.94 -2.79
N SER A 346 7.10 36.63 -2.61
CA SER A 346 7.39 35.98 -1.32
C SER A 346 8.63 35.11 -1.41
N VAL A 347 9.49 35.19 -0.40
CA VAL A 347 10.67 34.33 -0.25
C VAL A 347 10.40 33.27 0.80
N TYR A 348 10.36 32.01 0.40
CA TYR A 348 10.11 30.87 1.28
C TYR A 348 11.39 30.11 1.58
N SER A 349 11.62 29.81 2.86
CA SER A 349 12.60 28.83 3.32
C SER A 349 11.89 27.50 3.53
N CYS A 350 12.39 26.44 2.90
CA CYS A 350 11.77 25.12 2.86
C CYS A 350 12.74 24.07 3.40
N GLN A 351 12.29 23.28 4.38
CA GLN A 351 13.03 22.16 4.97
C GLN A 351 12.22 20.89 4.87
N LEU A 352 12.86 19.77 4.54
CA LEU A 352 12.16 18.49 4.44
C LEU A 352 11.63 18.04 5.81
N ARG A 353 10.36 17.63 5.84
CA ARG A 353 9.81 16.76 6.89
C ARG A 353 10.50 15.40 6.77
N ASN A 354 10.83 14.77 7.89
CA ASN A 354 11.43 13.42 7.98
C ASN A 354 12.33 13.09 6.76
N PRO A 355 13.47 13.79 6.56
CA PRO A 355 14.12 13.92 5.26
C PRO A 355 14.49 12.60 4.59
N ASN A 356 14.90 11.60 5.38
CA ASN A 356 15.26 10.29 4.86
C ASN A 356 14.02 9.53 4.36
N GLN A 357 12.87 9.69 5.01
CA GLN A 357 11.60 9.07 4.65
C GLN A 357 11.04 9.71 3.38
N VAL A 358 11.00 11.05 3.30
CA VAL A 358 10.54 11.74 2.09
C VAL A 358 11.41 11.40 0.88
N LYS A 359 12.74 11.38 1.04
CA LYS A 359 13.65 10.94 -0.04
C LYS A 359 13.32 9.54 -0.55
N LYS A 360 13.09 8.57 0.34
CA LYS A 360 12.70 7.20 -0.04
C LYS A 360 11.38 7.16 -0.83
N ILE A 361 10.39 7.98 -0.46
CA ILE A 361 9.12 8.08 -1.18
C ILE A 361 9.37 8.57 -2.61
N PHE A 362 10.12 9.65 -2.78
CA PHE A 362 10.42 10.20 -4.11
C PHE A 362 11.35 9.30 -4.95
N GLU A 363 12.25 8.55 -4.32
CA GLU A 363 13.04 7.52 -5.00
C GLU A 363 12.15 6.41 -5.55
N PHE A 364 11.17 5.93 -4.78
CA PHE A 364 10.20 4.94 -5.24
C PHE A 364 9.37 5.46 -6.40
N LEU A 365 8.88 6.71 -6.34
CA LEU A 365 8.07 7.30 -7.41
C LEU A 365 8.83 7.41 -8.76
N LYS A 366 10.15 7.60 -8.71
CA LYS A 366 11.02 7.66 -9.90
C LYS A 366 11.22 6.30 -10.58
N ASP A 367 11.05 5.19 -9.86
CA ASP A 367 11.25 3.83 -10.37
C ASP A 367 10.00 3.29 -11.10
N GLY A 368 9.43 4.08 -12.03
CA GLY A 368 8.33 3.65 -12.89
C GLY A 368 6.91 3.92 -12.37
N PHE A 369 6.74 4.83 -11.41
CA PHE A 369 5.45 5.18 -10.79
C PHE A 369 5.09 6.67 -10.99
N HIS A 370 5.56 7.30 -12.06
CA HIS A 370 5.35 8.72 -12.34
C HIS A 370 3.87 9.14 -12.37
N GLU A 371 2.96 8.25 -12.78
CA GLU A 371 1.52 8.51 -12.75
C GLU A 371 1.02 8.81 -11.32
N VAL A 372 1.61 8.17 -10.31
CA VAL A 372 1.26 8.36 -8.90
C VAL A 372 1.81 9.67 -8.34
N SER A 373 2.89 10.22 -8.92
CA SER A 373 3.47 11.50 -8.48
C SER A 373 2.47 12.64 -8.52
N SER A 374 1.55 12.63 -9.49
CA SER A 374 0.46 13.61 -9.60
C SER A 374 -0.54 13.55 -8.43
N SER A 375 -0.61 12.42 -7.73
CA SER A 375 -1.52 12.16 -6.62
C SER A 375 -0.82 12.26 -5.25
N LEU A 376 0.49 12.54 -5.22
CA LEU A 376 1.25 12.71 -3.99
C LEU A 376 0.80 13.97 -3.27
N ASP A 377 0.19 13.79 -2.10
CA ASP A 377 -0.19 14.90 -1.24
C ASP A 377 0.28 14.68 0.21
N LEU A 378 1.42 15.29 0.52
CA LEU A 378 2.01 15.34 1.86
C LEU A 378 1.67 16.65 2.60
N LEU A 379 0.58 17.34 2.24
CA LEU A 379 0.00 18.42 3.03
C LEU A 379 -0.74 17.81 4.24
N PHE A 380 -0.46 18.35 5.43
CA PHE A 380 -1.10 17.94 6.67
C PHE A 380 -1.45 19.17 7.50
N ASP A 381 -2.66 19.18 8.06
CA ASP A 381 -3.08 20.22 9.02
C ASP A 381 -2.50 19.97 10.43
N ASP A 382 -2.20 18.70 10.75
CA ASP A 382 -1.66 18.26 12.04
C ASP A 382 -0.32 17.54 11.84
N ASP A 383 0.74 18.05 12.47
CA ASP A 383 2.07 17.48 12.40
C ASP A 383 2.14 16.05 12.94
N SER A 384 1.28 15.67 13.89
CA SER A 384 1.23 14.30 14.41
C SER A 384 0.75 13.28 13.37
N VAL A 385 -0.16 13.69 12.47
CA VAL A 385 -0.60 12.87 11.33
C VAL A 385 0.52 12.73 10.30
N ALA A 386 1.27 13.81 10.06
CA ALA A 386 2.43 13.78 9.17
C ALA A 386 3.53 12.85 9.69
N ASP A 387 3.83 12.94 10.98
CA ASP A 387 4.83 12.13 11.70
C ASP A 387 4.46 10.63 11.70
N GLU A 388 3.18 10.29 11.56
CA GLU A 388 2.71 8.89 11.44
C GLU A 388 2.68 8.42 9.97
N LYS A 389 2.11 9.22 9.06
CA LYS A 389 1.86 8.83 7.67
C LYS A 389 3.14 8.78 6.85
N ILE A 390 4.04 9.76 6.96
CA ILE A 390 5.26 9.85 6.14
C ILE A 390 6.19 8.63 6.37
N PRO A 391 6.49 8.22 7.61
CA PRO A 391 7.30 7.03 7.82
C PRO A 391 6.64 5.75 7.32
N PHE A 392 5.32 5.60 7.49
CA PHE A 392 4.59 4.47 6.92
C PHE A 392 4.66 4.45 5.39
N LEU A 393 4.49 5.59 4.70
CA LEU A 393 4.63 5.67 3.26
C LEU A 393 6.04 5.29 2.79
N ALA A 394 7.08 5.72 3.49
CA ALA A 394 8.46 5.32 3.18
C ALA A 394 8.69 3.81 3.41
N TYR A 395 8.08 3.24 4.45
CA TYR A 395 8.07 1.79 4.68
C TYR A 395 7.34 1.06 3.55
N LEU A 396 6.14 1.51 3.18
CA LEU A 396 5.31 0.91 2.13
C LEU A 396 6.02 0.97 0.77
N ALA A 397 6.64 2.10 0.44
CA ALA A 397 7.47 2.26 -0.77
C ALA A 397 8.59 1.20 -0.82
N SER A 398 9.33 1.03 0.29
CA SER A 398 10.38 0.02 0.39
C SER A 398 9.81 -1.41 0.27
N PHE A 399 8.70 -1.67 0.97
CA PHE A 399 8.00 -2.96 0.93
C PHE A 399 7.52 -3.33 -0.48
N LEU A 400 6.96 -2.38 -1.24
CA LEU A 400 6.49 -2.62 -2.60
C LEU A 400 7.65 -2.76 -3.60
N LYS A 401 8.77 -2.08 -3.36
CA LYS A 401 9.99 -2.18 -4.18
C LYS A 401 10.70 -3.53 -4.00
N ASP A 402 10.90 -3.95 -2.75
CA ASP A 402 11.73 -5.11 -2.41
C ASP A 402 10.97 -6.45 -2.56
N ASN A 403 9.65 -6.47 -2.35
CA ASN A 403 8.89 -7.72 -2.44
C ASN A 403 8.63 -8.12 -3.90
N LYS A 404 9.33 -9.18 -4.30
CA LYS A 404 9.02 -9.94 -5.53
C LYS A 404 7.86 -10.91 -5.33
N THR A 405 7.69 -11.45 -4.12
CA THR A 405 6.60 -12.37 -3.76
C THR A 405 5.97 -11.94 -2.43
N ASN A 406 4.66 -12.11 -2.29
CA ASN A 406 3.94 -11.73 -1.07
C ASN A 406 4.13 -12.82 0.01
N PRO A 407 4.60 -12.49 1.22
CA PRO A 407 4.92 -13.50 2.23
C PRO A 407 3.71 -14.38 2.59
N CYS A 408 4.01 -15.64 2.89
CA CYS A 408 3.04 -16.59 3.42
C CYS A 408 2.90 -16.36 4.93
N GLU A 409 1.90 -15.59 5.33
CA GLU A 409 1.68 -15.24 6.73
C GLU A 409 0.62 -16.13 7.37
N PRO A 410 0.78 -16.53 8.65
CA PRO A 410 -0.14 -17.45 9.29
C PRO A 410 -1.51 -16.77 9.55
N PRO A 411 -2.61 -17.54 9.59
CA PRO A 411 -3.95 -17.02 9.87
C PRO A 411 -4.07 -16.29 11.22
N ALA A 412 -3.22 -16.64 12.19
CA ALA A 412 -3.09 -15.94 13.48
C ALA A 412 -2.59 -14.48 13.35
N GLY A 413 -2.20 -14.03 12.17
CA GLY A 413 -1.56 -12.74 11.91
C GLY A 413 -0.06 -12.86 11.71
N CYS A 414 0.52 -11.86 11.04
CA CYS A 414 1.91 -11.84 10.63
C CYS A 414 2.84 -12.06 11.82
N LEU A 415 3.84 -12.94 11.66
CA LEU A 415 4.75 -13.27 12.78
C LEU A 415 5.47 -12.03 13.29
N ASN A 416 5.93 -11.17 12.36
CA ASN A 416 6.55 -9.90 12.70
C ASN A 416 5.60 -9.00 13.52
N PHE A 417 4.35 -8.84 13.08
CA PHE A 417 3.37 -8.03 13.80
C PHE A 417 3.10 -8.55 15.21
N ARG A 418 2.91 -9.87 15.38
CA ARG A 418 2.73 -10.50 16.70
C ARG A 418 3.94 -10.32 17.60
N ASN A 419 5.15 -10.41 17.06
CA ASN A 419 6.39 -10.13 17.80
C ASN A 419 6.47 -8.67 18.24
N LEU A 420 6.06 -7.74 17.39
CA LEU A 420 6.01 -6.31 17.71
C LEU A 420 4.99 -6.01 18.82
N VAL A 421 3.79 -6.61 18.77
CA VAL A 421 2.80 -6.51 19.86
C VAL A 421 3.35 -7.07 21.17
N ALA A 422 3.96 -8.26 21.14
CA ALA A 422 4.58 -8.86 22.32
C ALA A 422 5.72 -8.00 22.87
N GLY A 423 6.56 -7.44 21.97
CA GLY A 423 7.62 -6.51 22.31
C GLY A 423 7.10 -5.23 22.96
N PHE A 424 6.02 -4.65 22.43
CA PHE A 424 5.37 -3.47 22.99
C PHE A 424 4.84 -3.74 24.40
N MET A 425 4.11 -4.83 24.59
CA MET A 425 3.60 -5.24 25.90
C MET A 425 4.73 -5.49 26.91
N LYS A 426 5.86 -6.03 26.46
CA LYS A 426 7.05 -6.25 27.28
C LYS A 426 7.75 -4.95 27.68
N CYS A 427 7.99 -4.05 26.72
CA CYS A 427 8.78 -2.83 26.93
C CYS A 427 7.99 -1.73 27.66
N TYR A 428 6.70 -1.54 27.33
CA TYR A 428 5.89 -0.44 27.86
C TYR A 428 4.99 -0.83 29.02
N HIS A 429 4.54 -2.09 29.07
CA HIS A 429 3.60 -2.55 30.10
C HIS A 429 4.21 -3.60 31.03
N HIS A 430 5.46 -4.02 30.81
CA HIS A 430 6.16 -5.04 31.60
C HIS A 430 5.45 -6.40 31.64
N ILE A 431 4.76 -6.75 30.55
CA ILE A 431 4.04 -8.01 30.39
C ILE A 431 4.86 -8.92 29.47
N SER A 432 5.44 -10.00 30.01
CA SER A 432 6.24 -10.97 29.24
C SER A 432 5.38 -11.86 28.33
N LEU A 433 5.14 -11.45 27.09
CA LEU A 433 4.42 -12.25 26.08
C LEU A 433 5.39 -12.82 25.05
N THR A 434 5.01 -13.92 24.42
CA THR A 434 5.57 -14.37 23.14
C THR A 434 4.53 -14.16 22.03
N SER A 435 4.94 -14.33 20.77
CA SER A 435 4.01 -14.32 19.64
C SER A 435 2.86 -15.30 19.84
N ASP A 436 3.11 -16.46 20.47
CA ASP A 436 2.13 -17.54 20.67
C ASP A 436 0.96 -17.13 21.56
N ASN A 437 1.14 -16.11 22.41
CA ASN A 437 0.07 -15.55 23.24
C ASN A 437 -0.88 -14.61 22.48
N VAL A 438 -0.55 -14.23 21.24
CA VAL A 438 -1.25 -13.19 20.47
C VAL A 438 -1.90 -13.79 19.23
N VAL A 439 -3.20 -13.55 19.03
CA VAL A 439 -3.94 -13.92 17.81
C VAL A 439 -4.61 -12.68 17.22
N VAL A 440 -4.40 -12.42 15.93
CA VAL A 440 -4.79 -11.18 15.25
C VAL A 440 -6.06 -11.36 14.42
N PHE A 441 -7.01 -10.45 14.56
CA PHE A 441 -8.30 -10.43 13.88
C PHE A 441 -8.48 -9.15 13.05
N PRO A 442 -9.33 -9.18 12.01
CA PRO A 442 -9.64 -7.99 11.21
C PRO A 442 -10.28 -6.85 11.99
N SER A 443 -11.10 -7.13 13.01
CA SER A 443 -11.74 -6.12 13.84
C SER A 443 -12.17 -6.65 15.20
N ARG A 444 -12.51 -5.75 16.11
CA ARG A 444 -13.05 -6.05 17.43
C ARG A 444 -14.33 -6.88 17.33
N ALA A 445 -15.22 -6.50 16.42
CA ALA A 445 -16.49 -7.19 16.19
C ALA A 445 -16.28 -8.62 15.71
N VAL A 446 -15.33 -8.80 14.80
CA VAL A 446 -14.95 -10.11 14.27
C VAL A 446 -14.37 -11.00 15.36
N ALA A 447 -13.42 -10.50 16.16
CA ALA A 447 -12.83 -11.25 17.27
C ALA A 447 -13.88 -11.75 18.27
N LEU A 448 -14.84 -10.88 18.61
CA LEU A 448 -15.93 -11.19 19.51
C LEU A 448 -16.87 -12.28 18.95
N GLU A 449 -17.31 -12.14 17.69
CA GLU A 449 -18.20 -13.12 17.06
C GLU A 449 -17.53 -14.49 16.94
N ASN A 450 -16.26 -14.53 16.52
CA ASN A 450 -15.48 -15.76 16.40
C ASN A 450 -15.29 -16.44 17.77
N ALA A 451 -15.00 -15.67 18.82
CA ALA A 451 -14.88 -16.21 20.18
C ALA A 451 -16.20 -16.81 20.67
N LEU A 452 -17.33 -16.12 20.49
CA LEU A 452 -18.65 -16.64 20.87
C LEU A 452 -19.04 -17.88 20.06
N GLN A 453 -18.70 -17.92 18.77
CA GLN A 453 -18.96 -19.09 17.91
C GLN A 453 -18.08 -20.30 18.30
N LEU A 454 -16.84 -20.07 18.72
CA LEU A 454 -15.93 -21.14 19.17
C LEU A 454 -16.48 -21.85 20.42
N PHE A 455 -17.00 -21.09 21.38
CA PHE A 455 -17.54 -21.65 22.62
C PHE A 455 -19.02 -22.05 22.52
N SER A 456 -19.78 -21.47 21.60
CA SER A 456 -21.24 -21.60 21.44
C SER A 456 -22.01 -21.60 22.78
N PRO A 457 -21.83 -20.58 23.65
CA PRO A 457 -22.44 -20.58 24.97
C PRO A 457 -23.96 -20.50 24.88
N ALA A 458 -24.66 -21.33 25.65
CA ALA A 458 -26.11 -21.20 25.80
C ALA A 458 -26.47 -19.82 26.35
N LEU A 459 -25.70 -19.33 27.33
CA LEU A 459 -25.84 -17.97 27.86
C LEU A 459 -24.48 -17.26 27.91
N ALA A 460 -24.38 -16.16 27.18
CA ALA A 460 -23.33 -15.17 27.28
C ALA A 460 -23.90 -13.83 27.79
N ILE A 461 -23.12 -13.15 28.61
CA ILE A 461 -23.37 -11.75 28.97
C ILE A 461 -22.36 -10.89 28.23
N VAL A 462 -22.82 -9.87 27.51
CA VAL A 462 -21.97 -9.02 26.67
C VAL A 462 -22.28 -7.55 26.96
N ASP A 463 -21.23 -6.75 27.11
CA ASP A 463 -21.31 -5.29 27.22
C ASP A 463 -22.22 -4.69 26.11
N GLU A 464 -23.16 -3.82 26.50
CA GLU A 464 -24.15 -3.21 25.60
C GLU A 464 -23.53 -2.50 24.38
N HIS A 465 -22.32 -1.94 24.50
CA HIS A 465 -21.67 -1.25 23.38
C HIS A 465 -21.15 -2.23 22.31
N LEU A 466 -20.97 -3.49 22.67
CA LEU A 466 -20.45 -4.53 21.80
C LEU A 466 -21.56 -5.36 21.15
N THR A 467 -22.77 -5.40 21.74
CA THR A 467 -23.90 -6.21 21.23
C THR A 467 -24.44 -5.72 19.90
N ARG A 468 -24.31 -4.43 19.59
CA ARG A 468 -24.69 -3.84 18.29
C ARG A 468 -24.02 -4.53 17.09
N HIS A 469 -22.87 -5.15 17.31
CA HIS A 469 -22.09 -5.84 16.29
C HIS A 469 -22.48 -7.32 16.15
N LEU A 470 -23.28 -7.88 17.06
CA LEU A 470 -23.62 -9.29 17.07
C LEU A 470 -24.81 -9.62 16.15
N PRO A 471 -24.92 -10.87 15.68
CA PRO A 471 -26.11 -11.33 14.98
C PRO A 471 -27.38 -11.10 15.81
N LYS A 472 -28.37 -10.40 15.24
CA LYS A 472 -29.65 -10.09 15.92
C LYS A 472 -30.41 -11.31 16.44
N GLN A 473 -30.14 -12.49 15.88
CA GLN A 473 -30.71 -13.75 16.33
C GLN A 473 -30.22 -14.20 17.70
N TRP A 474 -28.99 -13.82 18.10
CA TRP A 474 -28.43 -14.14 19.41
C TRP A 474 -29.02 -13.28 20.53
N LEU A 475 -29.58 -12.11 20.20
CA LEU A 475 -30.15 -11.13 21.13
C LEU A 475 -31.64 -11.34 21.43
N ARG A 476 -32.26 -12.44 20.95
CA ARG A 476 -33.70 -12.68 21.15
C ARG A 476 -33.98 -13.33 22.52
N SER A 477 -34.71 -12.62 23.38
CA SER A 477 -35.03 -13.00 24.76
C SER A 477 -35.86 -14.30 24.88
N LEU A 478 -36.74 -14.58 23.91
CA LEU A 478 -37.65 -15.75 23.92
C LEU A 478 -36.91 -17.09 23.80
N ALA A 479 -35.69 -17.11 23.26
CA ALA A 479 -34.89 -18.32 23.13
C ALA A 479 -34.33 -18.82 24.47
N ILE A 480 -34.50 -18.07 25.58
CA ILE A 480 -34.04 -18.43 26.92
C ILE A 480 -35.05 -19.35 27.63
N GLU A 481 -36.35 -19.23 27.33
CA GLU A 481 -37.42 -20.01 27.98
C GLU A 481 -37.67 -21.40 27.34
N GLU A 482 -37.37 -21.61 26.05
CA GLU A 482 -37.63 -22.87 25.32
C GLU A 482 -36.52 -23.96 25.44
N ARG A 483 -35.58 -23.83 26.39
CA ARG A 483 -34.26 -24.53 26.39
C ARG A 483 -34.22 -25.95 26.98
N ALA A 484 -35.23 -26.78 26.71
CA ALA A 484 -35.22 -28.19 27.12
C ALA A 484 -34.53 -29.14 26.10
N ASP A 485 -34.20 -28.63 24.89
CA ASP A 485 -33.97 -29.48 23.70
C ASP A 485 -32.52 -29.47 23.14
N GLY A 486 -31.50 -29.26 23.98
CA GLY A 486 -30.11 -29.64 23.68
C GLY A 486 -29.43 -29.09 22.40
N LYS A 487 -29.94 -28.01 21.79
CA LYS A 487 -29.35 -27.39 20.58
C LYS A 487 -28.31 -26.32 20.94
N ASP A 488 -27.13 -26.39 20.32
CA ASP A 488 -26.02 -25.41 20.38
C ASP A 488 -26.45 -24.04 19.81
N THR A 489 -27.27 -23.29 20.57
CA THR A 489 -27.83 -22.01 20.13
C THR A 489 -27.34 -20.91 21.06
N ILE A 490 -26.61 -19.93 20.50
CA ILE A 490 -26.00 -18.84 21.27
C ILE A 490 -27.08 -17.86 21.73
N GLY A 491 -27.15 -17.62 23.04
CA GLY A 491 -27.99 -16.57 23.62
C GLY A 491 -27.16 -15.50 24.32
N VAL A 492 -27.41 -14.24 23.99
CA VAL A 492 -26.69 -13.09 24.53
C VAL A 492 -27.65 -12.18 25.29
N ILE A 493 -27.25 -11.80 26.50
CA ILE A 493 -27.90 -10.76 27.30
C ILE A 493 -26.96 -9.55 27.37
N GLU A 494 -27.52 -8.36 27.14
CA GLU A 494 -26.81 -7.10 27.26
C GLU A 494 -26.53 -6.79 28.73
N ALA A 495 -25.32 -6.33 29.03
CA ALA A 495 -24.93 -5.91 30.36
C ALA A 495 -24.43 -4.46 30.40
N PRO A 496 -24.65 -3.77 31.53
CA PRO A 496 -24.06 -2.47 31.78
C PRO A 496 -22.55 -2.59 31.92
N ARG A 497 -21.87 -1.50 31.56
CA ARG A 497 -20.41 -1.41 31.57
C ARG A 497 -19.77 -1.25 32.95
N GLN A 498 -20.56 -0.95 33.98
CA GLN A 498 -20.09 -0.79 35.35
C GLN A 498 -19.85 -2.16 36.01
N SER A 499 -18.64 -2.36 36.55
CA SER A 499 -18.20 -3.66 37.05
C SER A 499 -19.09 -4.24 38.17
N ASP A 500 -19.57 -3.41 39.11
CA ASP A 500 -20.41 -3.87 40.23
C ASP A 500 -21.74 -4.48 39.77
N LEU A 501 -22.41 -3.83 38.82
CA LEU A 501 -23.67 -4.30 38.24
C LEU A 501 -23.46 -5.58 37.41
N LEU A 502 -22.38 -5.62 36.64
CA LEU A 502 -22.01 -6.80 35.88
C LEU A 502 -21.71 -8.00 36.80
N ILE A 503 -21.02 -7.80 37.92
CA ILE A 503 -20.77 -8.86 38.91
C ILE A 503 -22.07 -9.40 39.50
N GLU A 504 -23.04 -8.53 39.77
CA GLU A 504 -24.38 -8.96 40.22
C GLU A 504 -25.05 -9.86 39.18
N LEU A 505 -25.04 -9.44 37.90
CA LEU A 505 -25.60 -10.24 36.80
C LEU A 505 -24.88 -11.58 36.64
N ILE A 506 -23.55 -11.61 36.71
CA ILE A 506 -22.75 -12.85 36.61
C ILE A 506 -23.17 -13.84 37.71
N ARG A 507 -23.28 -13.37 38.96
CA ARG A 507 -23.64 -14.23 40.10
C ARG A 507 -25.07 -14.74 40.03
N LYS A 508 -26.00 -13.94 39.48
CA LYS A 508 -27.43 -14.30 39.39
C LYS A 508 -27.74 -15.20 38.20
N LEU A 509 -27.22 -14.85 37.02
CA LEU A 509 -27.54 -15.50 35.75
C LEU A 509 -26.60 -16.65 35.41
N LYS A 510 -25.43 -16.72 36.07
CA LYS A 510 -24.42 -17.78 35.90
C LYS A 510 -24.10 -18.07 34.43
N PRO A 511 -23.66 -17.06 33.64
CA PRO A 511 -23.36 -17.24 32.24
C PRO A 511 -22.14 -18.15 32.04
N GLN A 512 -22.03 -18.75 30.85
CA GLN A 512 -20.85 -19.55 30.50
C GLN A 512 -19.71 -18.68 29.95
N VAL A 513 -20.05 -17.57 29.27
CA VAL A 513 -19.09 -16.60 28.74
C VAL A 513 -19.52 -15.19 29.15
N VAL A 514 -18.56 -14.38 29.55
CA VAL A 514 -18.74 -12.96 29.87
C VAL A 514 -17.82 -12.15 28.99
N VAL A 515 -18.35 -11.14 28.32
CA VAL A 515 -17.60 -10.16 27.54
C VAL A 515 -17.83 -8.79 28.15
N ALA A 516 -16.78 -8.20 28.71
CA ALA A 516 -16.89 -6.98 29.48
C ALA A 516 -15.95 -5.91 28.96
N GLY A 517 -16.47 -4.70 28.72
CA GLY A 517 -15.67 -3.49 28.66
C GLY A 517 -15.40 -2.96 30.07
N MET A 518 -14.60 -1.91 30.15
CA MET A 518 -14.36 -1.17 31.40
C MET A 518 -14.87 0.27 31.27
N ALA A 519 -15.60 0.75 32.26
CA ALA A 519 -15.94 2.17 32.37
C ALA A 519 -14.67 3.02 32.56
N GLN A 520 -14.66 4.26 32.05
CA GLN A 520 -13.45 5.10 31.98
C GLN A 520 -12.77 5.31 33.34
N PHE A 521 -13.54 5.46 34.43
CA PHE A 521 -12.98 5.64 35.77
C PHE A 521 -12.46 4.33 36.40
N GLU A 522 -13.04 3.18 36.03
CA GLU A 522 -12.62 1.86 36.52
C GLU A 522 -11.38 1.34 35.76
N ALA A 523 -11.22 1.77 34.50
CA ALA A 523 -10.15 1.34 33.62
C ALA A 523 -8.73 1.74 34.09
N ILE A 524 -8.60 2.62 35.10
CA ILE A 524 -7.29 3.13 35.57
C ILE A 524 -6.66 2.21 36.63
N THR A 525 -7.47 1.52 37.45
CA THR A 525 -7.01 0.72 38.59
C THR A 525 -7.35 -0.77 38.41
N SER A 526 -6.61 -1.66 39.08
CA SER A 526 -6.83 -3.10 38.96
C SER A 526 -8.01 -3.64 39.81
N ALA A 527 -8.68 -2.80 40.62
CA ALA A 527 -9.67 -3.25 41.58
C ALA A 527 -10.89 -3.93 40.93
N ALA A 528 -11.49 -3.26 39.94
CA ALA A 528 -12.63 -3.79 39.17
C ALA A 528 -12.25 -5.09 38.43
N VAL A 529 -11.04 -5.15 37.86
CA VAL A 529 -10.51 -6.33 37.16
C VAL A 529 -10.41 -7.53 38.10
N VAL A 530 -9.86 -7.34 39.30
CA VAL A 530 -9.74 -8.39 40.31
C VAL A 530 -11.12 -8.93 40.71
N ASN A 531 -12.09 -8.05 40.92
CA ASN A 531 -13.45 -8.45 41.30
C ASN A 531 -14.16 -9.23 40.19
N LEU A 532 -14.02 -8.79 38.93
CA LEU A 532 -14.56 -9.50 37.77
C LEU A 532 -13.93 -10.88 37.58
N LEU A 533 -12.60 -10.98 37.73
CA LEU A 533 -11.87 -12.24 37.66
C LEU A 533 -12.33 -13.24 38.72
N SER A 534 -12.54 -12.77 39.96
CA SER A 534 -13.07 -13.60 41.05
C SER A 534 -14.49 -14.06 40.74
N ALA A 535 -15.40 -13.14 40.37
CA ALA A 535 -16.81 -13.46 40.14
C ALA A 535 -17.00 -14.47 39.00
N THR A 536 -16.24 -14.32 37.91
CA THR A 536 -16.27 -15.26 36.77
C THR A 536 -15.68 -16.61 37.15
N LYS A 537 -14.58 -16.65 37.92
CA LYS A 537 -13.98 -17.89 38.42
C LYS A 537 -14.94 -18.65 39.35
N ASP A 538 -15.63 -17.95 40.25
CA ASP A 538 -16.59 -18.54 41.20
C ASP A 538 -17.76 -19.23 40.49
N VAL A 539 -18.22 -18.65 39.38
CA VAL A 539 -19.32 -19.17 38.55
C VAL A 539 -18.85 -20.25 37.57
N GLY A 540 -17.58 -20.23 37.17
CA GLY A 540 -17.04 -21.07 36.09
C GLY A 540 -17.21 -20.47 34.69
N SER A 541 -17.36 -19.15 34.60
CA SER A 541 -17.47 -18.42 33.33
C SER A 541 -16.09 -18.13 32.72
N ARG A 542 -15.96 -18.21 31.40
CA ARG A 542 -14.83 -17.62 30.68
C ARG A 542 -15.04 -16.11 30.53
N LEU A 543 -13.97 -15.34 30.64
CA LEU A 543 -14.00 -13.87 30.57
C LEU A 543 -13.23 -13.36 29.35
N LEU A 544 -13.85 -12.51 28.54
CA LEU A 544 -13.18 -11.72 27.50
C LEU A 544 -13.25 -10.24 27.91
N LEU A 545 -12.11 -9.65 28.26
CA LEU A 545 -12.01 -8.24 28.65
C LEU A 545 -11.64 -7.38 27.46
N ASP A 546 -12.53 -6.48 27.03
CA ASP A 546 -12.26 -5.49 25.99
C ASP A 546 -11.59 -4.25 26.58
N ILE A 547 -10.35 -3.99 26.16
CA ILE A 547 -9.59 -2.79 26.54
C ILE A 547 -9.35 -1.83 25.37
N SER A 548 -10.00 -2.06 24.21
CA SER A 548 -9.75 -1.32 22.97
C SER A 548 -9.82 0.21 23.13
N GLU A 549 -10.82 0.72 23.85
CA GLU A 549 -10.96 2.16 24.11
C GLU A 549 -9.88 2.74 25.04
N HIS A 550 -9.23 1.88 25.82
CA HIS A 550 -8.23 2.24 26.82
C HIS A 550 -6.81 1.85 26.42
N LEU A 551 -6.62 1.29 25.22
CA LEU A 551 -5.32 1.04 24.62
C LEU A 551 -4.82 2.32 23.94
N GLU A 552 -3.55 2.64 24.15
CA GLU A 552 -2.90 3.83 23.60
C GLU A 552 -1.50 3.45 23.12
N LEU A 553 -1.24 3.70 21.83
CA LEU A 553 0.07 3.51 21.23
C LEU A 553 0.86 4.81 21.42
N SER A 554 1.68 4.86 22.46
CA SER A 554 2.45 6.05 22.82
C SER A 554 3.74 5.65 23.53
N SER A 555 4.73 6.53 23.49
CA SER A 555 5.96 6.40 24.28
C SER A 555 5.72 6.58 25.78
N LEU A 556 4.59 7.17 26.17
CA LEU A 556 4.14 7.30 27.56
C LEU A 556 2.65 6.93 27.67
N PRO A 557 2.30 5.64 27.57
CA PRO A 557 0.90 5.21 27.54
C PRO A 557 0.21 5.46 28.89
N ARG A 558 -1.07 5.85 28.85
CA ARG A 558 -1.86 6.04 30.07
C ARG A 558 -1.97 4.76 30.90
N SER A 559 -2.21 4.96 32.20
CA SER A 559 -2.46 3.88 33.14
C SER A 559 -3.69 3.07 32.77
N ASN A 560 -3.52 1.76 32.56
CA ASN A 560 -4.59 0.80 32.34
C ASN A 560 -4.60 -0.27 33.44
N GLY A 561 -5.72 -0.44 34.14
CA GLY A 561 -5.91 -1.34 35.27
C GLY A 561 -5.78 -2.81 34.92
N VAL A 562 -6.19 -3.22 33.71
CA VAL A 562 -6.03 -4.58 33.18
C VAL A 562 -4.55 -4.85 32.94
N LEU A 563 -3.86 -3.96 32.23
CA LEU A 563 -2.43 -4.12 31.94
C LEU A 563 -1.58 -4.08 33.22
N LYS A 564 -1.91 -3.19 34.18
CA LYS A 564 -1.31 -3.14 35.52
C LYS A 564 -1.47 -4.46 36.28
N TYR A 565 -2.65 -5.06 36.21
CA TYR A 565 -2.88 -6.37 36.83
C TYR A 565 -1.99 -7.45 36.20
N LEU A 566 -1.93 -7.51 34.86
CA LEU A 566 -1.13 -8.49 34.11
C LEU A 566 0.38 -8.33 34.30
N ALA A 567 0.87 -7.12 34.58
CA ALA A 567 2.28 -6.87 34.88
C ALA A 567 2.72 -7.44 36.24
N GLY A 568 1.81 -7.52 37.21
CA GLY A 568 2.11 -7.87 38.60
C GLY A 568 1.68 -9.28 39.05
N ASN A 569 0.81 -9.96 38.30
CA ASN A 569 0.14 -11.19 38.73
C ASN A 569 0.33 -12.34 37.72
N SER A 570 0.12 -13.57 38.18
CA SER A 570 -0.09 -14.69 37.27
C SER A 570 -1.34 -14.42 36.45
N ARG A 571 -1.23 -14.67 35.15
CA ARG A 571 -2.31 -14.40 34.22
C ARG A 571 -3.40 -15.49 34.38
N PRO A 572 -4.67 -15.10 34.47
CA PRO A 572 -5.77 -16.02 34.69
C PRO A 572 -6.05 -16.83 33.42
N SER A 573 -5.97 -18.16 33.51
CA SER A 573 -6.16 -19.09 32.38
C SER A 573 -7.56 -19.06 31.76
N HIS A 574 -8.55 -18.55 32.49
CA HIS A 574 -9.93 -18.42 32.03
C HIS A 574 -10.26 -17.10 31.35
N THR A 575 -9.27 -16.22 31.19
CA THR A 575 -9.46 -14.87 30.66
C THR A 575 -8.66 -14.65 29.39
N ALA A 576 -9.29 -14.01 28.42
CA ALA A 576 -8.64 -13.46 27.25
C ALA A 576 -8.81 -11.93 27.22
N ILE A 577 -7.82 -11.21 26.72
CA ILE A 577 -7.85 -9.75 26.61
C ILE A 577 -8.02 -9.38 25.14
N LEU A 578 -9.07 -8.63 24.83
CA LEU A 578 -9.34 -8.11 23.50
C LEU A 578 -8.81 -6.68 23.38
N CYS A 579 -7.94 -6.48 22.40
CA CYS A 579 -7.28 -5.22 22.10
C CYS A 579 -7.55 -4.86 20.64
N SER A 580 -8.28 -3.78 20.37
CA SER A 580 -8.46 -3.26 19.01
C SER A 580 -7.87 -1.86 18.87
N LEU A 581 -7.26 -1.63 17.72
CA LEU A 581 -6.64 -0.36 17.32
C LEU A 581 -7.70 0.50 16.63
N VAL A 582 -8.47 1.23 17.44
CA VAL A 582 -9.68 1.97 17.03
C VAL A 582 -9.52 3.50 17.05
N LYS A 583 -8.30 4.00 17.27
CA LYS A 583 -7.99 5.44 17.44
C LYS A 583 -7.18 6.01 16.28
N ASN A 584 -7.26 5.38 15.12
CA ASN A 584 -6.52 5.78 13.93
C ASN A 584 -7.08 7.09 13.36
N GLN A 585 -6.25 8.12 13.28
CA GLN A 585 -6.62 9.41 12.69
C GLN A 585 -6.17 9.54 11.23
N VAL A 586 -5.13 8.79 10.83
CA VAL A 586 -4.60 8.81 9.45
C VAL A 586 -5.55 8.06 8.51
N TYR A 587 -6.04 6.90 8.95
CA TYR A 587 -6.94 6.01 8.21
C TYR A 587 -8.11 5.57 9.11
N PRO A 588 -9.16 6.39 9.26
CA PRO A 588 -10.17 6.21 10.31
C PRO A 588 -10.97 4.91 10.26
N ASP A 589 -11.16 4.31 9.08
CA ASP A 589 -11.85 3.04 8.92
C ASP A 589 -10.91 1.81 8.92
N LEU A 590 -9.60 2.01 9.12
CA LEU A 590 -8.59 0.95 9.19
C LEU A 590 -8.51 0.41 10.63
N GLU A 591 -8.96 -0.81 10.84
CA GLU A 591 -8.95 -1.49 12.14
C GLU A 591 -8.11 -2.77 12.08
N VAL A 592 -7.40 -3.07 13.17
CA VAL A 592 -6.84 -4.40 13.45
C VAL A 592 -7.08 -4.68 14.93
N ALA A 593 -7.57 -5.87 15.24
CA ALA A 593 -7.72 -6.33 16.61
C ALA A 593 -6.77 -7.50 16.90
N PHE A 594 -6.45 -7.71 18.17
CA PHE A 594 -5.71 -8.87 18.62
C PHE A 594 -6.21 -9.30 20.00
N VAL A 595 -6.15 -10.61 20.23
CA VAL A 595 -6.52 -11.26 21.49
C VAL A 595 -5.26 -11.78 22.15
N ILE A 596 -5.10 -11.49 23.44
CA ILE A 596 -4.01 -11.98 24.29
C ILE A 596 -4.57 -13.04 25.25
N SER A 597 -3.96 -14.24 25.26
CA SER A 597 -4.32 -15.32 26.18
C SER A 597 -3.09 -16.16 26.57
N GLU A 598 -3.12 -16.72 27.78
CA GLU A 598 -2.15 -17.74 28.22
C GLU A 598 -2.58 -19.16 27.93
N ASP A 599 -3.87 -19.37 27.68
CA ASP A 599 -4.39 -20.68 27.32
C ASP A 599 -4.00 -20.96 25.86
N GLY A 600 -2.90 -21.69 25.67
CA GLY A 600 -2.38 -22.05 24.36
C GLY A 600 -3.37 -22.85 23.51
N ALA A 601 -4.29 -23.61 24.15
CA ALA A 601 -5.35 -24.29 23.42
C ALA A 601 -6.37 -23.30 22.87
N VAL A 602 -6.72 -22.25 23.63
CA VAL A 602 -7.57 -21.15 23.15
C VAL A 602 -6.89 -20.36 22.05
N CYS A 603 -5.60 -20.01 22.18
CA CYS A 603 -4.88 -19.30 21.11
C CYS A 603 -4.85 -20.12 19.81
N LYS A 604 -4.54 -21.42 19.90
CA LYS A 604 -4.56 -22.33 18.75
C LYS A 604 -5.95 -22.40 18.12
N ALA A 605 -6.98 -22.62 18.94
CA ALA A 605 -8.36 -22.73 18.46
C ALA A 605 -8.86 -21.42 17.82
N LEU A 606 -8.53 -20.26 18.39
CA LEU A 606 -8.86 -18.96 17.80
C LEU A 606 -8.15 -18.73 16.47
N SER A 607 -6.87 -19.07 16.36
CA SER A 607 -6.13 -19.02 15.08
C SER A 607 -6.82 -19.87 14.01
N GLN A 608 -7.14 -21.11 14.33
CA GLN A 608 -7.85 -22.03 13.43
C GLN A 608 -9.26 -21.54 13.10
N THR A 609 -9.94 -20.88 14.04
CA THR A 609 -11.27 -20.29 13.82
C THR A 609 -11.20 -19.14 12.81
N ILE A 610 -10.18 -18.27 12.88
CA ILE A 610 -9.96 -17.20 11.90
C ILE A 610 -9.72 -17.80 10.51
N GLU A 611 -8.89 -18.84 10.41
CA GLU A 611 -8.63 -19.53 9.15
C GLU A 611 -9.91 -20.04 8.49
N LEU A 612 -10.82 -20.61 9.29
CA LEU A 612 -12.09 -21.17 8.79
C LEU A 612 -13.15 -20.11 8.47
N LEU A 613 -13.18 -18.99 9.20
CA LEU A 613 -14.30 -18.04 9.13
C LEU A 613 -13.95 -16.72 8.43
N GLU A 614 -12.69 -16.31 8.45
CA GLU A 614 -12.20 -15.08 7.80
C GLU A 614 -11.14 -15.35 6.74
N ARG A 615 -10.49 -16.52 6.79
CA ARG A 615 -9.27 -16.91 6.07
C ARG A 615 -8.01 -16.32 6.71
N ARG A 616 -7.95 -15.00 6.81
CA ARG A 616 -6.83 -14.27 7.43
C ARG A 616 -7.19 -12.81 7.68
N THR A 617 -6.34 -12.14 8.47
CA THR A 617 -6.38 -10.69 8.62
C THR A 617 -5.58 -10.01 7.51
N SER A 618 -6.06 -8.84 7.06
CA SER A 618 -5.37 -7.98 6.08
C SER A 618 -3.90 -7.80 6.41
N VAL A 619 -3.02 -8.20 5.49
CA VAL A 619 -1.56 -8.09 5.66
C VAL A 619 -1.13 -6.62 5.64
N ILE A 620 -1.69 -5.80 4.73
CA ILE A 620 -1.36 -4.37 4.64
C ILE A 620 -1.79 -3.59 5.89
N SER A 621 -2.92 -3.95 6.52
CA SER A 621 -3.37 -3.31 7.75
C SER A 621 -2.45 -3.65 8.93
N GLN A 622 -1.92 -4.87 8.97
CA GLN A 622 -0.91 -5.28 9.95
C GLN A 622 0.44 -4.62 9.70
N HIS A 623 0.83 -4.37 8.45
CA HIS A 623 2.03 -3.61 8.11
C HIS A 623 1.95 -2.16 8.59
N TYR A 624 0.80 -1.51 8.42
CA TYR A 624 0.56 -0.16 8.94
C TYR A 624 0.76 -0.09 10.45
N TYR A 625 0.01 -0.86 11.23
CA TYR A 625 0.19 -0.83 12.68
C TYR A 625 1.54 -1.39 13.12
N GLY A 626 2.10 -2.33 12.35
CA GLY A 626 3.44 -2.86 12.55
C GLY A 626 4.53 -1.80 12.45
N SER A 627 4.44 -0.86 11.50
CA SER A 627 5.40 0.25 11.44
C SER A 627 5.33 1.13 12.69
N LEU A 628 4.13 1.40 13.21
CA LEU A 628 3.95 2.17 14.45
C LEU A 628 4.57 1.48 15.67
N PHE A 629 4.29 0.17 15.84
CA PHE A 629 4.91 -0.59 16.93
C PHE A 629 6.43 -0.65 16.78
N HIS A 630 6.93 -0.83 15.56
CA HIS A 630 8.36 -0.88 15.29
C HIS A 630 9.03 0.44 15.68
N GLU A 631 8.45 1.59 15.31
CA GLU A 631 8.97 2.90 15.68
C GLU A 631 8.98 3.11 17.19
N LEU A 632 7.90 2.74 17.89
CA LEU A 632 7.83 2.78 19.34
C LEU A 632 8.89 1.89 20.02
N LEU A 633 9.33 0.82 19.38
CA LEU A 633 10.31 -0.11 19.92
C LEU A 633 11.75 0.23 19.52
N ALA A 634 11.97 0.87 18.38
CA ALA A 634 13.29 1.10 17.80
C ALA A 634 14.22 1.96 18.68
N PHE A 635 13.67 2.85 19.51
CA PHE A 635 14.46 3.71 20.41
C PHE A 635 14.70 3.11 21.81
N GLN A 636 14.08 1.98 22.13
CA GLN A 636 14.28 1.33 23.43
C GLN A 636 15.57 0.50 23.43
N ILE A 637 16.53 0.88 24.27
CA ILE A 637 17.70 0.05 24.57
C ILE A 637 17.21 -1.13 25.42
N GLY A 638 17.29 -2.35 24.86
CA GLY A 638 16.80 -3.57 25.50
C GLY A 638 17.33 -3.79 26.92
N GLU A 639 16.49 -4.40 27.77
CA GLU A 639 16.84 -4.97 29.09
C GLU A 639 17.31 -4.01 30.22
N ARG A 640 16.68 -2.84 30.39
CA ARG A 640 16.97 -2.00 31.59
C ARG A 640 16.38 -2.51 32.91
N HIS A 641 15.36 -3.37 32.88
CA HIS A 641 14.66 -3.80 34.08
C HIS A 641 14.75 -5.32 34.30
N ARG A 642 15.30 -5.71 35.46
CA ARG A 642 15.30 -7.11 35.91
C ARG A 642 13.86 -7.63 35.94
N GLN A 643 13.60 -8.66 35.14
CA GLN A 643 12.29 -9.30 35.10
C GLN A 643 11.97 -9.93 36.45
N ARG A 644 10.76 -9.64 36.95
CA ARG A 644 10.19 -10.37 38.07
C ARG A 644 9.77 -11.74 37.53
N LYS A 645 10.26 -12.83 38.13
CA LYS A 645 9.83 -14.19 37.77
C LYS A 645 8.31 -14.28 37.91
N THR A 646 7.62 -14.50 36.79
CA THR A 646 6.17 -14.72 36.75
C THR A 646 5.83 -15.96 37.58
N ARG A 647 4.75 -15.89 38.37
CA ARG A 647 4.22 -17.08 39.04
C ARG A 647 3.64 -18.04 37.97
N PRO A 648 3.76 -19.36 38.16
CA PRO A 648 3.23 -20.34 37.21
C PRO A 648 1.73 -20.12 36.96
N ALA A 649 1.27 -20.45 35.75
CA ALA A 649 -0.13 -20.30 35.35
C ALA A 649 -1.08 -21.03 36.31
N GLU A 650 -2.18 -20.39 36.69
CA GLU A 650 -3.22 -21.06 37.47
C GLU A 650 -3.88 -22.16 36.64
N VAL A 651 -4.01 -23.35 37.23
CA VAL A 651 -4.69 -24.50 36.61
C VAL A 651 -6.14 -24.14 36.30
N ILE A 652 -6.59 -24.46 35.08
CA ILE A 652 -7.97 -24.24 34.62
C ILE A 652 -8.91 -25.01 35.57
N PRO A 653 -9.90 -24.35 36.20
CA PRO A 653 -10.94 -25.04 36.96
C PRO A 653 -11.71 -26.04 36.09
N GLU A 654 -11.93 -27.27 36.56
CA GLU A 654 -12.63 -28.36 35.82
C GLU A 654 -14.06 -28.01 35.35
N LYS A 655 -14.66 -26.92 35.83
CA LYS A 655 -16.06 -26.52 35.56
C LYS A 655 -16.25 -25.49 34.44
N MET A 656 -15.19 -25.10 33.72
CA MET A 656 -15.31 -24.08 32.67
C MET A 656 -15.82 -24.62 31.34
N ILE A 657 -16.56 -23.79 30.59
CA ILE A 657 -17.03 -24.15 29.25
C ILE A 657 -15.84 -24.50 28.33
N GLY A 658 -15.94 -25.65 27.67
CA GLY A 658 -15.03 -26.09 26.62
C GLY A 658 -15.41 -25.52 25.24
N PHE A 659 -14.73 -25.97 24.19
CA PHE A 659 -15.15 -25.67 22.83
C PHE A 659 -16.43 -26.43 22.48
N SER A 660 -17.23 -25.89 21.56
CA SER A 660 -18.46 -26.56 21.10
C SER A 660 -18.16 -27.89 20.41
N ASN A 661 -19.12 -28.83 20.39
CA ASN A 661 -18.91 -30.13 19.75
C ASN A 661 -18.62 -29.99 18.24
N SER A 662 -19.31 -29.05 17.57
CA SER A 662 -19.04 -28.73 16.16
C SER A 662 -17.63 -28.17 15.97
N ALA A 663 -17.15 -27.31 16.86
CA ALA A 663 -15.78 -26.81 16.81
C ALA A 663 -14.76 -27.94 17.05
N ILE A 664 -14.95 -28.79 18.07
CA ILE A 664 -14.00 -29.88 18.40
C ILE A 664 -13.83 -30.86 17.24
N SER A 665 -14.92 -31.23 16.55
CA SER A 665 -14.85 -32.14 15.39
C SER A 665 -14.00 -31.52 14.28
N ILE A 666 -14.32 -30.28 13.89
CA ILE A 666 -13.67 -29.63 12.75
C ILE A 666 -12.23 -29.24 13.06
N LEU A 667 -11.93 -28.79 14.29
CA LEU A 667 -10.55 -28.46 14.70
C LEU A 667 -9.60 -29.68 14.71
N LYS A 668 -10.14 -30.91 14.71
CA LYS A 668 -9.39 -32.16 14.60
C LYS A 668 -9.31 -32.71 13.18
N GLU A 669 -10.40 -32.57 12.41
CA GLU A 669 -10.54 -33.18 11.08
C GLU A 669 -10.04 -32.29 9.93
N ALA A 670 -10.11 -30.97 10.06
CA ALA A 670 -9.77 -30.06 8.97
C ALA A 670 -8.24 -29.90 8.80
N ASP A 671 -7.83 -29.71 7.54
CA ASP A 671 -6.47 -29.30 7.22
C ASP A 671 -6.30 -27.81 7.52
N PHE A 672 -5.34 -27.50 8.40
CA PHE A 672 -4.99 -26.13 8.77
C PHE A 672 -3.57 -25.78 8.31
N PHE A 673 -3.31 -24.48 8.26
CA PHE A 673 -2.01 -23.89 7.94
C PHE A 673 -0.85 -24.52 8.72
N VAL A 674 0.21 -24.90 8.00
CA VAL A 674 1.46 -25.41 8.58
C VAL A 674 2.48 -24.26 8.65
N PRO A 675 2.93 -23.84 9.84
CA PRO A 675 3.93 -22.78 9.95
C PRO A 675 5.32 -23.26 9.52
N ASP A 676 6.14 -22.34 9.03
CA ASP A 676 7.55 -22.60 8.74
C ASP A 676 8.30 -23.14 9.95
N SER A 677 9.10 -24.19 9.72
CA SER A 677 10.03 -24.69 10.72
C SER A 677 11.29 -23.81 10.77
N LYS A 678 12.02 -23.82 11.90
CA LYS A 678 13.28 -23.06 12.04
C LYS A 678 14.43 -23.61 11.18
N GLU A 679 14.30 -24.83 10.65
CA GLU A 679 15.38 -25.58 10.00
C GLU A 679 15.20 -25.68 8.46
N SER A 680 13.97 -25.53 7.95
CA SER A 680 13.66 -25.40 6.52
C SER A 680 12.28 -24.77 6.28
N GLY A 681 12.16 -23.85 5.32
CA GLY A 681 10.89 -23.23 4.93
C GLY A 681 9.97 -24.18 4.17
N VAL A 682 8.67 -24.15 4.50
CA VAL A 682 7.63 -25.00 3.90
C VAL A 682 7.16 -24.39 2.59
N ILE A 683 7.03 -25.22 1.55
CA ILE A 683 6.48 -24.80 0.26
C ILE A 683 4.97 -25.03 0.28
N HIS A 684 4.17 -23.98 0.11
CA HIS A 684 2.72 -24.04 0.21
C HIS A 684 2.02 -24.18 -1.14
N MET A 685 1.53 -25.38 -1.45
CA MET A 685 0.59 -25.66 -2.55
C MET A 685 -0.84 -25.89 -2.03
N ASP A 686 -1.09 -25.64 -0.74
CA ASP A 686 -2.34 -25.90 0.00
C ASP A 686 -3.23 -24.65 0.20
N LEU A 687 -2.80 -23.48 -0.26
CA LEU A 687 -3.53 -22.21 -0.07
C LEU A 687 -4.25 -21.74 -1.36
N ASP A 688 -5.41 -21.09 -1.22
CA ASP A 688 -6.22 -20.57 -2.33
C ASP A 688 -5.74 -19.19 -2.87
N ARG A 689 -4.43 -18.93 -2.91
CA ARG A 689 -3.88 -17.61 -3.27
C ARG A 689 -2.78 -17.74 -4.31
N SER A 690 -2.56 -16.65 -5.05
CA SER A 690 -1.40 -16.51 -5.92
C SER A 690 -0.18 -16.03 -5.13
N PHE A 691 0.98 -16.64 -5.40
CA PHE A 691 2.32 -16.20 -4.99
C PHE A 691 3.13 -15.67 -6.18
N LEU A 692 2.51 -15.53 -7.35
CA LEU A 692 3.14 -14.89 -8.51
C LEU A 692 3.53 -13.44 -8.20
N PRO A 693 4.51 -12.88 -8.91
CA PRO A 693 4.93 -11.50 -8.72
C PRO A 693 3.78 -10.50 -8.90
N VAL A 694 3.71 -9.52 -7.98
CA VAL A 694 2.70 -8.46 -8.06
C VAL A 694 3.07 -7.47 -9.17
N PRO A 695 2.20 -7.22 -10.16
CA PRO A 695 2.50 -6.28 -11.26
C PRO A 695 2.73 -4.84 -10.80
N SER A 696 3.49 -4.06 -11.57
CA SER A 696 3.77 -2.65 -11.28
C SER A 696 2.49 -1.82 -11.14
N ALA A 697 1.52 -1.98 -12.04
CA ALA A 697 0.23 -1.27 -11.97
C ALA A 697 -0.53 -1.52 -10.64
N VAL A 698 -0.42 -2.72 -10.09
CA VAL A 698 -0.98 -3.05 -8.77
C VAL A 698 -0.21 -2.35 -7.67
N LYS A 699 1.13 -2.42 -7.67
CA LYS A 699 1.99 -1.72 -6.69
C LYS A 699 1.71 -0.20 -6.70
N ALA A 700 1.53 0.39 -7.88
CA ALA A 700 1.19 1.78 -8.08
C ALA A 700 -0.14 2.13 -7.40
N SER A 701 -1.18 1.34 -7.70
CA SER A 701 -2.53 1.52 -7.18
C SER A 701 -2.62 1.32 -5.66
N ILE A 702 -1.79 0.44 -5.09
CA ILE A 702 -1.65 0.29 -3.64
C ILE A 702 -1.03 1.56 -3.07
N PHE A 703 0.14 1.96 -3.55
CA PHE A 703 0.86 3.11 -3.00
C PHE A 703 0.03 4.40 -3.08
N GLU A 704 -0.59 4.64 -4.23
CA GLU A 704 -1.46 5.80 -4.44
C GLU A 704 -2.64 5.84 -3.46
N SER A 705 -3.26 4.70 -3.18
CA SER A 705 -4.39 4.66 -2.24
C SER A 705 -4.02 5.17 -0.85
N PHE A 706 -2.79 4.89 -0.40
CA PHE A 706 -2.30 5.33 0.92
C PHE A 706 -1.76 6.75 0.89
N VAL A 707 -1.21 7.21 -0.24
CA VAL A 707 -0.61 8.55 -0.34
C VAL A 707 -1.67 9.65 -0.39
N ARG A 708 -2.80 9.40 -1.05
CA ARG A 708 -3.87 10.39 -1.22
C ARG A 708 -4.43 10.87 0.12
N GLN A 709 -4.93 12.11 0.10
CA GLN A 709 -5.65 12.74 1.20
C GLN A 709 -7.11 12.96 0.76
N ASN A 710 -8.02 13.07 1.72
CA ASN A 710 -9.41 13.50 1.49
C ASN A 710 -10.16 12.72 0.39
N VAL A 711 -9.89 11.42 0.27
CA VAL A 711 -10.53 10.55 -0.73
C VAL A 711 -12.04 10.54 -0.50
N THR A 712 -12.80 10.93 -1.50
CA THR A 712 -14.26 11.01 -1.42
C THR A 712 -14.93 9.64 -1.48
N ASP A 713 -16.19 9.55 -1.03
CA ASP A 713 -16.96 8.31 -1.13
C ASP A 713 -17.13 7.85 -2.59
N SER A 714 -17.29 8.79 -3.53
CA SER A 714 -17.35 8.46 -4.96
C SER A 714 -16.02 7.92 -5.47
N GLU A 715 -14.91 8.35 -4.90
CA GLU A 715 -13.58 7.87 -5.25
C GLU A 715 -13.29 6.44 -4.80
N THR A 716 -13.98 5.98 -3.75
CA THR A 716 -13.89 4.61 -3.23
C THR A 716 -15.07 3.72 -3.62
N ASP A 717 -16.03 4.25 -4.39
CA ASP A 717 -17.19 3.49 -4.83
C ASP A 717 -16.80 2.52 -5.96
N VAL A 718 -16.79 1.22 -5.60
CA VAL A 718 -16.50 0.10 -6.51
C VAL A 718 -17.77 -0.50 -7.15
N ARG A 719 -18.97 0.00 -6.79
CA ARG A 719 -20.25 -0.62 -7.18
C ARG A 719 -20.40 -0.74 -8.69
N SER A 720 -20.27 0.37 -9.42
CA SER A 720 -20.43 0.39 -10.88
C SER A 720 -19.37 -0.46 -11.57
N SER A 721 -18.12 -0.40 -11.09
CA SER A 721 -17.01 -1.18 -11.62
C SER A 721 -17.21 -2.69 -11.48
N ILE A 722 -17.70 -3.16 -10.32
CA ILE A 722 -18.04 -4.57 -10.09
C ILE A 722 -19.25 -4.99 -10.92
N GLN A 723 -20.29 -4.15 -11.02
CA GLN A 723 -21.46 -4.43 -11.86
C GLN A 723 -21.06 -4.63 -13.32
N GLN A 724 -20.17 -3.78 -13.84
CA GLN A 724 -19.63 -3.93 -15.17
C GLN A 724 -18.80 -5.20 -15.31
N LEU A 725 -17.91 -5.50 -14.36
CA LEU A 725 -17.10 -6.73 -14.37
C LEU A 725 -17.96 -7.99 -14.46
N VAL A 726 -18.97 -8.14 -13.60
CA VAL A 726 -19.82 -9.34 -13.56
C VAL A 726 -20.71 -9.47 -14.79
N LYS A 727 -21.10 -8.33 -15.36
CA LYS A 727 -21.85 -8.30 -16.63
C LYS A 727 -20.96 -8.73 -17.79
N ASP A 728 -19.76 -8.15 -17.89
CA ASP A 728 -18.84 -8.43 -18.99
C ASP A 728 -18.26 -9.85 -18.92
N SER A 729 -18.07 -10.39 -17.71
CA SER A 729 -17.45 -11.71 -17.51
C SER A 729 -18.44 -12.88 -17.48
N TYR A 730 -19.66 -12.65 -16.97
CA TYR A 730 -20.62 -13.73 -16.70
C TYR A 730 -22.03 -13.45 -17.22
N GLY A 731 -22.25 -12.28 -17.85
CA GLY A 731 -23.59 -11.83 -18.21
C GLY A 731 -24.52 -11.73 -17.00
N PHE A 732 -24.03 -11.48 -15.78
CA PHE A 732 -24.92 -11.51 -14.61
C PHE A 732 -25.79 -10.23 -14.55
N PRO A 733 -27.13 -10.32 -14.40
CA PRO A 733 -28.00 -9.15 -14.36
C PRO A 733 -27.83 -8.40 -13.05
N THR A 734 -27.40 -7.14 -13.15
CA THR A 734 -27.36 -6.20 -12.02
C THR A 734 -28.26 -5.00 -12.32
N ASP A 735 -29.45 -4.98 -11.72
CA ASP A 735 -30.41 -3.89 -11.84
C ASP A 735 -30.34 -2.94 -10.63
N TYR A 736 -31.22 -1.93 -10.60
CA TYR A 736 -31.34 -1.01 -9.46
C TYR A 736 -31.84 -1.68 -8.17
N ARG A 737 -32.38 -2.90 -8.24
CA ARG A 737 -32.88 -3.68 -7.09
C ARG A 737 -31.79 -4.56 -6.47
N SER A 738 -30.74 -4.83 -7.22
CA SER A 738 -29.62 -5.67 -6.80
C SER A 738 -28.82 -4.97 -5.70
N GLU A 739 -28.55 -5.67 -4.61
CA GLU A 739 -27.75 -5.14 -3.52
C GLU A 739 -26.35 -5.76 -3.53
N ILE A 740 -25.32 -4.96 -3.27
CA ILE A 740 -23.93 -5.43 -3.25
C ILE A 740 -23.36 -5.21 -1.86
N ILE A 741 -22.83 -6.28 -1.27
CA ILE A 741 -22.20 -6.28 0.04
C ILE A 741 -20.71 -6.61 -0.15
N TYR A 742 -19.86 -5.82 0.49
CA TYR A 742 -18.41 -6.00 0.44
C TYR A 742 -17.90 -6.65 1.72
N GLY A 743 -16.99 -7.60 1.57
CA GLY A 743 -16.29 -8.25 2.67
C GLY A 743 -14.79 -8.28 2.40
N HIS A 744 -14.00 -8.46 3.46
CA HIS A 744 -12.55 -8.56 3.29
C HIS A 744 -12.15 -9.76 2.42
N THR A 745 -12.83 -10.90 2.58
CA THR A 745 -12.65 -12.12 1.78
C THR A 745 -14.02 -12.66 1.34
N SER A 746 -14.05 -13.48 0.29
CA SER A 746 -15.28 -14.21 -0.08
C SER A 746 -15.74 -15.15 1.04
N LEU A 747 -14.80 -15.79 1.74
CA LEU A 747 -15.09 -16.66 2.90
C LEU A 747 -15.85 -15.92 4.01
N ALA A 748 -15.42 -14.68 4.33
CA ALA A 748 -16.07 -13.85 5.34
C ALA A 748 -17.52 -13.50 4.97
N LEU A 749 -17.84 -13.38 3.67
CA LEU A 749 -19.20 -13.20 3.15
C LEU A 749 -19.98 -14.52 3.12
N PHE A 750 -19.35 -15.60 2.68
CA PHE A 750 -19.93 -16.93 2.59
C PHE A 750 -20.49 -17.40 3.94
N ARG A 751 -19.72 -17.25 5.03
CA ARG A 751 -20.23 -17.61 6.37
C ARG A 751 -21.48 -16.81 6.78
N LYS A 752 -21.66 -15.58 6.26
CA LYS A 752 -22.86 -14.78 6.52
C LYS A 752 -24.06 -15.33 5.75
N LEU A 753 -23.84 -15.87 4.54
CA LEU A 753 -24.84 -16.67 3.83
C LEU A 753 -25.18 -17.95 4.59
N VAL A 754 -24.21 -18.61 5.22
CA VAL A 754 -24.46 -19.76 6.09
C VAL A 754 -25.40 -19.38 7.25
N LEU A 755 -25.20 -18.24 7.92
CA LEU A 755 -26.14 -17.75 8.95
C LEU A 755 -27.56 -17.54 8.41
N CYS A 756 -27.70 -17.06 7.17
CA CYS A 756 -29.00 -16.95 6.51
C CYS A 756 -29.60 -18.34 6.21
N CYS A 757 -28.78 -19.28 5.75
CA CYS A 757 -29.19 -20.66 5.49
C CYS A 757 -29.68 -21.36 6.77
N MET A 758 -29.05 -21.12 7.91
CA MET A 758 -29.43 -21.73 9.19
C MET A 758 -30.85 -21.35 9.68
N GLN A 759 -31.50 -20.35 9.06
CA GLN A 759 -32.91 -19.98 9.31
C GLN A 759 -33.89 -20.97 8.65
N GLY A 760 -33.62 -22.27 8.78
CA GLY A 760 -34.44 -23.36 8.29
C GLY A 760 -33.97 -24.01 6.98
N GLY A 761 -32.90 -23.55 6.35
CA GLY A 761 -32.34 -24.17 5.15
C GLY A 761 -31.40 -25.36 5.42
N THR A 762 -30.87 -25.91 4.34
CA THR A 762 -29.79 -26.91 4.33
C THR A 762 -28.90 -26.61 3.12
N SER A 763 -27.59 -26.52 3.35
CA SER A 763 -26.60 -26.24 2.32
C SER A 763 -26.26 -27.53 1.55
N LEU A 764 -26.40 -27.49 0.24
CA LEU A 764 -26.06 -28.58 -0.67
C LEU A 764 -24.72 -28.25 -1.33
N PHE A 765 -23.69 -29.05 -1.04
CA PHE A 765 -22.34 -28.86 -1.58
C PHE A 765 -22.00 -29.98 -2.54
N PRO A 766 -21.47 -29.72 -3.76
CA PRO A 766 -20.85 -30.76 -4.55
C PRO A 766 -19.72 -31.45 -3.79
N LEU A 767 -19.57 -32.77 -4.00
CA LEU A 767 -18.36 -33.50 -3.67
C LEU A 767 -17.20 -32.84 -4.45
N GLY A 768 -16.11 -32.49 -3.76
CA GLY A 768 -15.08 -31.61 -4.34
C GLY A 768 -15.44 -30.12 -4.28
N THR A 769 -16.13 -29.67 -3.22
CA THR A 769 -16.19 -28.23 -2.88
C THR A 769 -14.90 -27.83 -2.15
N ASN A 770 -14.51 -26.56 -2.24
CA ASN A 770 -13.46 -25.99 -1.39
C ASN A 770 -13.65 -26.39 0.09
N GLY A 771 -12.63 -27.04 0.66
CA GLY A 771 -12.69 -27.63 2.00
C GLY A 771 -12.96 -26.63 3.12
N HIS A 772 -12.51 -25.38 2.96
CA HIS A 772 -12.74 -24.34 3.96
C HIS A 772 -14.23 -23.96 4.04
N TYR A 773 -14.97 -23.95 2.93
CA TYR A 773 -16.39 -23.59 2.94
C TYR A 773 -17.24 -24.66 3.62
N VAL A 774 -16.96 -25.93 3.33
CA VAL A 774 -17.63 -27.07 3.98
C VAL A 774 -17.30 -27.08 5.47
N SER A 775 -16.03 -26.87 5.83
CA SER A 775 -15.57 -26.82 7.21
C SER A 775 -16.17 -25.64 7.97
N ALA A 776 -16.26 -24.45 7.36
CA ALA A 776 -16.90 -23.28 7.94
C ALA A 776 -18.39 -23.53 8.22
N ALA A 777 -19.12 -24.11 7.27
CA ALA A 777 -20.54 -24.43 7.45
C ALA A 777 -20.75 -25.44 8.59
N LYS A 778 -19.94 -26.51 8.65
CA LYS A 778 -19.99 -27.50 9.73
C LYS A 778 -19.57 -26.92 11.08
N PHE A 779 -18.54 -26.07 11.12
CA PHE A 779 -18.08 -25.39 12.33
C PHE A 779 -19.19 -24.54 12.94
N MET A 780 -19.95 -23.85 12.09
CA MET A 780 -21.14 -23.06 12.47
C MET A 780 -22.37 -23.91 12.79
N ASN A 781 -22.25 -25.25 12.76
CA ASN A 781 -23.33 -26.21 12.99
C ASN A 781 -24.51 -26.07 12.00
N ALA A 782 -24.21 -25.71 10.75
CA ALA A 782 -25.21 -25.68 9.68
C ALA A 782 -25.53 -27.09 9.17
N ARG A 783 -26.77 -27.30 8.72
CA ARG A 783 -27.16 -28.55 8.06
C ARG A 783 -26.57 -28.56 6.65
N THR A 784 -25.78 -29.60 6.36
CA THR A 784 -25.13 -29.77 5.06
C THR A 784 -25.48 -31.12 4.45
N LEU A 785 -25.64 -31.18 3.13
CA LEU A 785 -25.75 -32.42 2.37
C LEU A 785 -24.80 -32.36 1.16
N THR A 786 -24.13 -33.48 0.88
CA THR A 786 -23.18 -33.57 -0.24
C THR A 786 -23.89 -34.07 -1.49
N ILE A 787 -23.72 -33.37 -2.61
CA ILE A 787 -24.17 -33.77 -3.95
C ILE A 787 -23.05 -34.62 -4.55
N PRO A 788 -23.31 -35.88 -4.95
CA PRO A 788 -22.28 -36.72 -5.54
C PRO A 788 -21.80 -36.14 -6.89
N THR A 789 -20.49 -36.19 -7.12
CA THR A 789 -19.83 -35.83 -8.39
C THR A 789 -18.82 -36.92 -8.75
N ASN A 790 -18.35 -36.93 -9.99
CA ASN A 790 -17.45 -37.97 -10.50
C ASN A 790 -16.28 -37.34 -11.28
N VAL A 791 -15.21 -38.13 -11.49
CA VAL A 791 -14.01 -37.67 -12.19
C VAL A 791 -14.25 -37.43 -13.69
N GLU A 792 -15.19 -38.15 -14.30
CA GLU A 792 -15.49 -38.04 -15.75
C GLU A 792 -16.06 -36.67 -16.11
N SER A 793 -16.86 -36.07 -15.22
CA SER A 793 -17.37 -34.71 -15.33
C SER A 793 -16.39 -33.64 -14.83
N GLY A 794 -15.19 -34.03 -14.38
CA GLY A 794 -14.23 -33.13 -13.74
C GLY A 794 -14.68 -32.67 -12.34
N PHE A 795 -15.48 -33.50 -11.66
CA PHE A 795 -16.17 -33.20 -10.39
C PHE A 795 -17.19 -32.07 -10.46
N LYS A 796 -17.72 -31.79 -11.66
CA LYS A 796 -18.85 -30.88 -11.85
C LYS A 796 -20.17 -31.53 -11.41
N ILE A 797 -21.13 -30.71 -11.00
CA ILE A 797 -22.49 -31.13 -10.66
C ILE A 797 -23.20 -31.60 -11.93
N GLU A 798 -23.74 -32.80 -11.87
CA GLU A 798 -24.62 -33.32 -12.91
C GLU A 798 -26.10 -33.02 -12.58
N PRO A 799 -26.96 -32.70 -13.57
CA PRO A 799 -28.35 -32.34 -13.32
C PRO A 799 -29.16 -33.40 -12.56
N LEU A 800 -28.93 -34.69 -12.81
CA LEU A 800 -29.63 -35.78 -12.10
C LEU A 800 -29.24 -35.85 -10.62
N ALA A 801 -27.94 -35.77 -10.32
CA ALA A 801 -27.45 -35.77 -8.94
C ALA A 801 -27.98 -34.56 -8.14
N LEU A 802 -28.08 -33.40 -8.78
CA LEU A 802 -28.68 -32.21 -8.17
C LEU A 802 -30.18 -32.40 -7.88
N ALA A 803 -30.92 -33.01 -8.81
CA ALA A 803 -32.36 -33.23 -8.65
C ALA A 803 -32.65 -34.14 -7.45
N ASP A 804 -31.89 -35.23 -7.32
CA ASP A 804 -31.99 -36.19 -6.22
C ASP A 804 -31.66 -35.53 -4.87
N ALA A 805 -30.59 -34.73 -4.83
CA ALA A 805 -30.20 -33.99 -3.63
C ALA A 805 -31.28 -32.99 -3.18
N ILE A 806 -31.85 -32.22 -4.11
CA ILE A 806 -32.93 -31.26 -3.83
C ILE A 806 -34.19 -31.98 -3.32
N CYS A 807 -34.55 -33.12 -3.91
CA CYS A 807 -35.71 -33.91 -3.50
C CYS A 807 -35.58 -34.44 -2.07
N SER A 808 -34.37 -34.77 -1.62
CA SER A 808 -34.13 -35.34 -0.29
C SER A 808 -34.33 -34.38 0.90
N VAL A 809 -34.23 -33.07 0.69
CA VAL A 809 -34.17 -32.04 1.76
C VAL A 809 -35.45 -31.19 1.88
N ASN A 810 -36.35 -31.28 0.89
CA ASN A 810 -37.42 -30.33 0.55
C ASN A 810 -36.86 -29.08 -0.14
N ALA A 811 -37.29 -28.87 -1.39
CA ALA A 811 -36.70 -27.91 -2.30
C ALA A 811 -36.73 -26.44 -1.82
N SER A 812 -37.78 -26.02 -1.10
CA SER A 812 -37.88 -24.67 -0.53
C SER A 812 -36.87 -24.37 0.59
N ARG A 813 -36.19 -25.42 1.09
CA ARG A 813 -35.18 -25.35 2.16
C ARG A 813 -33.76 -25.59 1.62
N SER A 814 -33.61 -25.91 0.34
CA SER A 814 -32.32 -26.22 -0.29
C SER A 814 -31.54 -24.97 -0.68
N TRP A 815 -30.28 -24.89 -0.27
CA TRP A 815 -29.32 -23.87 -0.69
C TRP A 815 -28.19 -24.54 -1.47
N VAL A 816 -28.22 -24.46 -2.79
CA VAL A 816 -27.24 -25.10 -3.68
C VAL A 816 -26.02 -24.20 -3.82
N TYR A 817 -24.83 -24.73 -3.54
CA TYR A 817 -23.57 -24.07 -3.78
C TYR A 817 -22.97 -24.53 -5.12
N ILE A 818 -22.57 -23.59 -5.97
CA ILE A 818 -21.95 -23.84 -7.27
C ILE A 818 -20.70 -22.97 -7.39
N SER A 819 -19.51 -23.58 -7.46
CA SER A 819 -18.27 -22.87 -7.78
C SER A 819 -18.11 -22.82 -9.30
N GLY A 820 -18.24 -21.65 -9.92
CA GLY A 820 -18.06 -21.52 -11.36
C GLY A 820 -18.03 -20.07 -11.87
N PRO A 821 -17.58 -19.82 -13.11
CA PRO A 821 -17.28 -20.79 -14.17
C PRO A 821 -16.21 -21.84 -13.84
N THR A 822 -15.13 -21.44 -13.18
CA THR A 822 -14.06 -22.35 -12.74
C THR A 822 -14.37 -22.97 -11.38
N THR A 823 -14.26 -24.29 -11.29
CA THR A 823 -14.43 -25.08 -10.07
C THR A 823 -13.16 -25.06 -9.22
N ASN A 824 -13.29 -24.86 -7.91
CA ASN A 824 -12.21 -25.10 -6.93
C ASN A 824 -12.64 -26.27 -6.03
N PRO A 825 -11.88 -27.39 -5.99
CA PRO A 825 -10.45 -27.52 -6.33
C PRO A 825 -10.05 -28.12 -7.67
N SER A 826 -10.97 -28.64 -8.48
CA SER A 826 -10.60 -29.44 -9.65
C SER A 826 -10.08 -28.61 -10.83
N GLY A 827 -10.38 -27.31 -10.91
CA GLY A 827 -9.91 -26.42 -11.98
C GLY A 827 -10.63 -26.64 -13.32
N PHE A 828 -11.73 -27.40 -13.34
CA PHE A 828 -12.59 -27.58 -14.51
C PHE A 828 -13.55 -26.41 -14.67
N VAL A 829 -13.99 -26.17 -15.91
CA VAL A 829 -14.86 -25.05 -16.26
C VAL A 829 -16.25 -25.56 -16.66
N TYR A 830 -17.29 -24.97 -16.07
CA TYR A 830 -18.68 -25.15 -16.50
C TYR A 830 -18.94 -24.38 -17.79
N SER A 831 -19.51 -25.06 -18.78
CA SER A 831 -20.06 -24.43 -19.98
C SER A 831 -21.37 -23.69 -19.68
N ASN A 832 -21.77 -22.81 -20.60
CA ASN A 832 -23.03 -22.06 -20.49
C ASN A 832 -24.26 -23.01 -20.39
N ASN A 833 -24.31 -24.06 -21.22
CA ASN A 833 -25.42 -25.02 -21.20
C ASN A 833 -25.51 -25.81 -19.88
N GLU A 834 -24.37 -26.13 -19.27
CA GLU A 834 -24.35 -26.85 -17.99
C GLU A 834 -24.93 -25.98 -16.88
N ILE A 835 -24.50 -24.72 -16.76
CA ILE A 835 -25.01 -23.83 -15.71
C ILE A 835 -26.50 -23.50 -15.91
N GLU A 836 -26.95 -23.27 -17.14
CA GLU A 836 -28.38 -23.07 -17.46
C GLU A 836 -29.24 -24.27 -17.03
N SER A 837 -28.75 -25.49 -17.27
CA SER A 837 -29.45 -26.72 -16.85
C SER A 837 -29.58 -26.81 -15.32
N LEU A 838 -28.52 -26.48 -14.58
CA LEU A 838 -28.53 -26.51 -13.11
C LEU A 838 -29.44 -25.43 -12.52
N LEU A 839 -29.38 -24.22 -13.05
CA LEU A 839 -30.21 -23.11 -12.59
C LEU A 839 -31.70 -23.33 -12.92
N SER A 840 -32.03 -23.91 -14.08
CA SER A 840 -33.42 -24.29 -14.44
C SER A 840 -34.01 -25.26 -13.42
N LEU A 841 -33.21 -26.24 -13.00
CA LEU A 841 -33.61 -27.23 -11.99
C LEU A 841 -33.80 -26.58 -10.61
N CYS A 842 -32.92 -25.66 -10.22
CA CYS A 842 -33.09 -24.89 -8.99
C CYS A 842 -34.36 -24.02 -9.03
N ALA A 843 -34.64 -23.38 -10.16
CA ALA A 843 -35.81 -22.52 -10.32
C ALA A 843 -37.13 -23.31 -10.25
N SER A 844 -37.21 -24.45 -10.94
CA SER A 844 -38.39 -25.31 -10.93
C SER A 844 -38.68 -25.91 -9.55
N SER A 845 -37.65 -26.14 -8.75
CA SER A 845 -37.76 -26.68 -7.40
C SER A 845 -37.94 -25.59 -6.33
N GLY A 846 -37.60 -24.34 -6.62
CA GLY A 846 -37.62 -23.23 -5.66
C GLY A 846 -36.42 -23.23 -4.69
N ALA A 847 -35.33 -23.90 -5.08
CA ALA A 847 -34.08 -23.87 -4.35
C ALA A 847 -33.40 -22.50 -4.48
N ARG A 848 -32.61 -22.14 -3.47
CA ARG A 848 -31.74 -20.95 -3.48
C ARG A 848 -30.37 -21.35 -3.99
N VAL A 849 -29.71 -20.47 -4.74
CA VAL A 849 -28.42 -20.79 -5.36
C VAL A 849 -27.35 -19.77 -4.96
N VAL A 850 -26.21 -20.26 -4.49
CA VAL A 850 -24.98 -19.48 -4.31
C VAL A 850 -24.04 -19.85 -5.44
N ILE A 851 -23.78 -18.90 -6.34
CA ILE A 851 -22.79 -19.01 -7.41
C ILE A 851 -21.52 -18.33 -6.90
N ASP A 852 -20.43 -19.07 -6.75
CA ASP A 852 -19.13 -18.54 -6.36
C ASP A 852 -18.18 -18.44 -7.57
N THR A 853 -17.89 -17.21 -7.97
CA THR A 853 -16.96 -16.86 -9.04
C THR A 853 -15.55 -16.52 -8.52
N SER A 854 -15.28 -16.63 -7.21
CA SER A 854 -14.02 -16.22 -6.56
C SER A 854 -12.76 -16.87 -7.14
N PHE A 855 -12.91 -18.01 -7.81
CA PHE A 855 -11.80 -18.78 -8.41
C PHE A 855 -11.76 -18.71 -9.94
N SER A 856 -12.56 -17.83 -10.54
CA SER A 856 -12.68 -17.65 -11.99
C SER A 856 -11.92 -16.41 -12.48
N GLY A 857 -11.85 -16.22 -13.80
CA GLY A 857 -11.14 -15.10 -14.45
C GLY A 857 -9.72 -15.46 -14.92
N LEU A 858 -9.21 -16.62 -14.52
CA LEU A 858 -7.90 -17.18 -14.88
C LEU A 858 -8.01 -18.46 -15.74
N GLU A 859 -9.02 -18.52 -16.60
CA GLU A 859 -9.19 -19.60 -17.57
C GLU A 859 -8.18 -19.45 -18.71
N PHE A 860 -7.41 -20.51 -18.99
CA PHE A 860 -6.31 -20.49 -19.96
C PHE A 860 -6.38 -21.60 -21.03
N GLN A 861 -7.32 -22.53 -20.93
CA GLN A 861 -7.63 -23.54 -21.97
C GLN A 861 -9.06 -23.38 -22.52
N THR A 862 -9.47 -22.14 -22.77
CA THR A 862 -10.76 -21.83 -23.39
C THR A 862 -10.53 -21.12 -24.71
N ASP A 863 -11.13 -21.59 -25.80
CA ASP A 863 -11.02 -21.02 -27.17
C ASP A 863 -11.69 -19.62 -27.32
N GLY A 864 -11.67 -18.80 -26.26
CA GLY A 864 -12.35 -17.50 -26.18
C GLY A 864 -13.88 -17.56 -26.17
N ARG A 865 -14.49 -18.75 -26.18
CA ARG A 865 -15.95 -18.96 -26.36
C ARG A 865 -16.74 -19.37 -25.12
N ASN A 866 -16.11 -19.46 -23.94
CA ASN A 866 -16.76 -19.99 -22.72
C ASN A 866 -17.06 -18.88 -21.69
N LEU A 867 -17.65 -17.76 -22.11
CA LEU A 867 -18.27 -16.85 -21.14
C LEU A 867 -19.70 -17.29 -20.89
N TRP A 868 -20.12 -17.26 -19.63
CA TRP A 868 -21.53 -17.42 -19.29
C TRP A 868 -22.31 -16.19 -19.76
N GLU A 869 -23.55 -16.39 -20.23
CA GLU A 869 -24.48 -15.32 -20.59
C GLU A 869 -25.75 -15.42 -19.72
N LEU A 870 -25.60 -15.17 -18.42
CA LEU A 870 -26.69 -15.41 -17.46
C LEU A 870 -27.87 -14.41 -17.57
N ASP A 871 -27.73 -13.30 -18.28
CA ASP A 871 -28.66 -12.15 -18.28
C ASP A 871 -30.01 -12.56 -18.87
N TRP A 872 -29.98 -13.08 -20.09
CA TRP A 872 -31.16 -13.56 -20.81
C TRP A 872 -31.88 -14.65 -20.01
N PHE A 873 -31.10 -15.59 -19.48
CA PHE A 873 -31.61 -16.76 -18.82
C PHE A 873 -32.25 -16.47 -17.45
N LEU A 874 -31.60 -15.64 -16.62
CA LEU A 874 -32.16 -15.26 -15.31
C LEU A 874 -33.38 -14.36 -15.44
N CYS A 875 -33.46 -13.52 -16.49
CA CYS A 875 -34.65 -12.73 -16.80
C CYS A 875 -35.86 -13.61 -17.14
N ASP A 876 -35.67 -14.73 -17.86
CA ASP A 876 -36.73 -15.67 -18.24
C ASP A 876 -37.24 -16.54 -17.06
N LEU A 877 -36.45 -16.68 -15.98
CA LEU A 877 -36.77 -17.51 -14.81
C LEU A 877 -37.41 -16.75 -13.62
N ASP A 878 -37.50 -15.42 -13.69
CA ASP A 878 -38.09 -14.54 -12.67
C ASP A 878 -39.63 -14.76 -12.58
N PRO A 879 -40.26 -14.99 -11.39
CA PRO A 879 -39.91 -14.39 -10.10
C PRO A 879 -39.59 -15.35 -8.92
N LYS A 880 -39.21 -16.62 -9.15
CA LYS A 880 -39.04 -17.60 -8.05
C LYS A 880 -37.61 -17.96 -7.66
N LEU A 881 -36.61 -17.77 -8.53
CA LEU A 881 -35.22 -18.15 -8.25
C LEU A 881 -34.51 -17.05 -7.46
N THR A 882 -33.92 -17.40 -6.31
CA THR A 882 -33.04 -16.49 -5.55
C THR A 882 -31.59 -16.88 -5.78
N VAL A 883 -30.80 -15.97 -6.34
CA VAL A 883 -29.38 -16.19 -6.66
C VAL A 883 -28.50 -15.22 -5.88
N PHE A 884 -27.46 -15.76 -5.26
CA PHE A 884 -26.38 -15.03 -4.62
C PHE A 884 -25.13 -15.20 -5.48
N LEU A 885 -24.58 -14.10 -5.99
CA LEU A 885 -23.29 -14.13 -6.67
C LEU A 885 -22.20 -13.74 -5.66
N LEU A 886 -21.39 -14.71 -5.25
CA LEU A 886 -20.22 -14.51 -4.43
C LEU A 886 -18.98 -14.40 -5.33
N GLY A 887 -18.08 -13.47 -5.07
CA GLY A 887 -16.83 -13.34 -5.81
C GLY A 887 -15.71 -12.72 -4.98
N GLU A 888 -14.48 -12.86 -5.48
CA GLU A 888 -13.26 -12.28 -4.92
C GLU A 888 -12.39 -11.76 -6.06
N LEU A 889 -11.87 -10.53 -5.92
CA LEU A 889 -11.11 -9.85 -6.98
C LEU A 889 -9.61 -10.15 -6.96
N SER A 890 -9.13 -10.87 -5.93
CA SER A 890 -7.71 -11.01 -5.62
C SER A 890 -6.91 -11.75 -6.71
N LEU A 891 -7.46 -12.86 -7.21
CA LEU A 891 -6.84 -13.70 -8.24
C LEU A 891 -6.92 -13.04 -9.62
N GLU A 892 -8.12 -12.56 -9.98
CA GLU A 892 -8.43 -12.03 -11.30
C GLU A 892 -7.68 -10.72 -11.61
N LEU A 893 -7.38 -9.91 -10.59
CA LEU A 893 -6.65 -8.63 -10.74
C LEU A 893 -5.18 -8.70 -10.33
N ALA A 894 -4.62 -9.90 -10.17
CA ALA A 894 -3.22 -10.13 -9.83
C ALA A 894 -2.77 -9.42 -8.54
N THR A 895 -3.67 -9.18 -7.58
CA THR A 895 -3.37 -8.40 -6.37
C THR A 895 -2.78 -9.24 -5.24
N ALA A 896 -2.04 -10.30 -5.61
CA ALA A 896 -1.51 -11.37 -4.76
C ALA A 896 -1.30 -10.92 -3.30
N GLY A 897 -2.21 -11.36 -2.43
CA GLY A 897 -2.17 -11.11 -1.00
C GLY A 897 -3.02 -9.94 -0.48
N LEU A 898 -3.67 -9.15 -1.34
CA LEU A 898 -4.77 -8.26 -0.99
C LEU A 898 -6.11 -8.89 -1.36
N ASP A 899 -6.98 -9.08 -0.37
CA ASP A 899 -8.27 -9.73 -0.58
C ASP A 899 -9.39 -8.68 -0.62
N PHE A 900 -10.34 -8.90 -1.53
CA PHE A 900 -11.56 -8.10 -1.65
C PHE A 900 -12.70 -8.99 -2.15
N GLY A 901 -13.61 -9.34 -1.24
CA GLY A 901 -14.80 -10.12 -1.53
C GLY A 901 -16.01 -9.24 -1.82
N PHE A 902 -16.88 -9.69 -2.73
CA PHE A 902 -18.18 -9.08 -2.97
C PHE A 902 -19.29 -10.13 -3.03
N LEU A 903 -20.50 -9.72 -2.65
CA LEU A 903 -21.70 -10.53 -2.69
C LEU A 903 -22.81 -9.71 -3.34
N ILE A 904 -23.36 -10.19 -4.45
CA ILE A 904 -24.52 -9.59 -5.12
C ILE A 904 -25.77 -10.40 -4.79
N LEU A 905 -26.76 -9.70 -4.25
CA LEU A 905 -28.08 -10.22 -3.90
C LEU A 905 -29.05 -9.90 -5.03
N HIS A 906 -29.40 -10.90 -5.83
CA HIS A 906 -30.48 -10.80 -6.79
C HIS A 906 -31.81 -11.01 -6.04
N ASN A 907 -32.65 -9.96 -5.95
CA ASN A 907 -33.89 -9.88 -5.17
C ASN A 907 -33.73 -9.89 -3.62
N PRO A 908 -33.15 -8.82 -3.01
CA PRO A 908 -32.88 -8.77 -1.56
C PRO A 908 -34.12 -8.87 -0.66
N TYR A 909 -35.31 -8.50 -1.15
CA TYR A 909 -36.56 -8.54 -0.37
C TYR A 909 -36.97 -9.95 0.10
N LEU A 910 -36.45 -11.00 -0.54
CA LEU A 910 -36.77 -12.39 -0.23
C LEU A 910 -36.01 -12.92 1.01
N ILE A 911 -34.99 -12.20 1.49
CA ILE A 911 -34.19 -12.60 2.66
C ILE A 911 -33.94 -11.42 3.59
N LYS A 912 -34.32 -11.60 4.86
CA LYS A 912 -33.91 -10.68 5.92
C LYS A 912 -32.48 -10.99 6.34
N TYR A 913 -31.53 -10.14 5.96
CA TYR A 913 -30.12 -10.29 6.34
C TYR A 913 -29.65 -9.06 7.15
N SER A 914 -28.64 -9.26 8.00
CA SER A 914 -28.01 -8.19 8.79
C SER A 914 -26.61 -8.66 9.22
N PHE A 915 -25.57 -8.01 8.71
CA PHE A 915 -24.17 -8.41 8.92
C PHE A 915 -23.35 -7.32 9.64
N PRO A 916 -23.70 -6.93 10.88
CA PRO A 916 -23.07 -5.82 11.56
C PRO A 916 -21.61 -6.08 11.99
N SER A 917 -21.20 -7.35 12.10
CA SER A 917 -19.81 -7.78 12.39
C SER A 917 -18.99 -8.11 11.14
N LEU A 918 -19.53 -7.94 9.93
CA LEU A 918 -18.79 -8.25 8.71
C LEU A 918 -17.56 -7.34 8.60
N SER A 919 -16.37 -7.95 8.48
CA SER A 919 -15.15 -7.22 8.14
C SER A 919 -15.29 -6.63 6.75
N ARG A 920 -15.31 -5.31 6.65
CA ARG A 920 -15.41 -4.59 5.37
C ARG A 920 -14.01 -4.17 4.90
N PRO A 921 -13.76 -4.13 3.58
CA PRO A 921 -12.54 -3.55 3.06
C PRO A 921 -12.44 -2.07 3.42
N HIS A 922 -11.25 -1.66 3.88
CA HIS A 922 -10.89 -0.27 4.14
C HIS A 922 -10.97 0.60 2.88
N SER A 923 -11.17 1.90 3.05
CA SER A 923 -11.21 2.93 1.99
C SER A 923 -10.01 2.85 1.04
N THR A 924 -8.78 2.64 1.54
CA THR A 924 -7.59 2.50 0.68
C THR A 924 -7.66 1.26 -0.21
N LEU A 925 -8.10 0.12 0.32
CA LEU A 925 -8.31 -1.09 -0.49
C LEU A 925 -9.41 -0.88 -1.53
N LYS A 926 -10.53 -0.24 -1.15
CA LYS A 926 -11.59 0.09 -2.11
C LYS A 926 -11.06 0.97 -3.25
N TYR A 927 -10.26 1.98 -2.93
CA TYR A 927 -9.61 2.83 -3.94
C TYR A 927 -8.70 2.02 -4.87
N THR A 928 -7.81 1.18 -4.32
CA THR A 928 -6.93 0.31 -5.11
C THR A 928 -7.73 -0.56 -6.07
N PHE A 929 -8.75 -1.27 -5.57
CA PHE A 929 -9.57 -2.16 -6.40
C PHE A 929 -10.41 -1.39 -7.43
N ARG A 930 -10.92 -0.20 -7.09
CA ARG A 930 -11.62 0.66 -8.05
C ARG A 930 -10.72 1.06 -9.21
N LYS A 931 -9.47 1.47 -8.92
CA LYS A 931 -8.49 1.86 -9.94
C LYS A 931 -8.17 0.68 -10.86
N LEU A 932 -7.89 -0.49 -10.29
CA LEU A 932 -7.59 -1.71 -11.07
C LEU A 932 -8.77 -2.19 -11.92
N LEU A 933 -9.99 -2.13 -11.37
CA LEU A 933 -11.20 -2.41 -12.16
C LEU A 933 -11.40 -1.36 -13.26
N GLY A 934 -11.03 -0.10 -13.02
CA GLY A 934 -11.03 0.94 -14.05
C GLY A 934 -10.12 0.59 -15.22
N LEU A 935 -8.88 0.20 -14.95
CA LEU A 935 -7.91 -0.25 -15.97
C LEU A 935 -8.46 -1.45 -16.77
N LYS A 936 -9.03 -2.43 -16.07
CA LYS A 936 -9.64 -3.60 -16.70
C LYS A 936 -10.84 -3.24 -17.58
N ASN A 937 -11.78 -2.45 -17.07
CA ASN A 937 -13.01 -2.09 -17.78
C ASN A 937 -12.75 -1.17 -18.98
N GLN A 938 -11.65 -0.40 -18.94
CA GLN A 938 -11.20 0.44 -20.05
C GLN A 938 -10.36 -0.34 -21.08
N MET A 939 -10.09 -1.63 -20.83
CA MET A 939 -9.22 -2.47 -21.65
C MET A 939 -7.84 -1.81 -21.85
N ASP A 940 -7.27 -1.29 -20.77
CA ASP A 940 -5.91 -0.74 -20.78
C ASP A 940 -4.95 -1.79 -21.37
N GLU A 941 -4.20 -1.40 -22.41
CA GLU A 941 -3.37 -2.33 -23.20
C GLU A 941 -2.31 -2.99 -22.32
N HIS A 942 -1.60 -2.18 -21.54
CA HIS A 942 -0.52 -2.65 -20.66
C HIS A 942 -1.05 -3.56 -19.55
N PHE A 943 -2.17 -3.20 -18.91
CA PHE A 943 -2.77 -4.05 -17.87
C PHE A 943 -3.34 -5.35 -18.44
N SER A 944 -3.93 -5.30 -19.63
CA SER A 944 -4.46 -6.49 -20.31
C SER A 944 -3.35 -7.48 -20.67
N ASP A 945 -2.22 -6.99 -21.18
CA ASP A 945 -1.05 -7.82 -21.50
C ASP A 945 -0.50 -8.53 -20.26
N LEU A 946 -0.46 -7.85 -19.11
CA LEU A 946 -0.05 -8.46 -17.82
C LEU A 946 -0.95 -9.63 -17.41
N ILE A 947 -2.27 -9.50 -17.58
CA ILE A 947 -3.22 -10.58 -17.27
C ILE A 947 -3.03 -11.76 -18.25
N VAL A 948 -2.75 -11.51 -19.52
CA VAL A 948 -2.45 -12.55 -20.51
C VAL A 948 -1.16 -13.29 -20.15
N GLU A 949 -0.09 -12.58 -19.80
CA GLU A 949 1.18 -13.17 -19.37
C GLU A 949 0.99 -14.06 -18.12
N GLN A 950 0.18 -13.61 -17.17
CA GLN A 950 -0.16 -14.39 -15.98
C GLN A 950 -0.90 -15.69 -16.34
N LYS A 951 -1.88 -15.63 -17.24
CA LYS A 951 -2.61 -16.83 -17.71
C LYS A 951 -1.69 -17.81 -18.41
N GLU A 952 -0.77 -17.34 -19.25
CA GLU A 952 0.18 -18.20 -19.94
C GLU A 952 1.20 -18.83 -18.98
N THR A 953 1.61 -18.10 -17.94
CA THR A 953 2.44 -18.63 -16.84
C THR A 953 1.73 -19.77 -16.10
N LEU A 954 0.48 -19.54 -15.69
CA LEU A 954 -0.33 -20.54 -14.99
C LEU A 954 -0.57 -21.78 -15.85
N LYS A 955 -0.83 -21.61 -17.15
CA LYS A 955 -0.97 -22.70 -18.11
C LYS A 955 0.30 -23.55 -18.22
N ASN A 956 1.47 -22.91 -18.30
CA ASN A 956 2.75 -23.60 -18.37
C ASN A 956 3.04 -24.37 -17.08
N GLN A 957 2.78 -23.76 -15.92
CA GLN A 957 2.92 -24.41 -14.61
C GLN A 957 1.96 -25.59 -14.47
N ALA A 958 0.69 -25.44 -14.85
CA ALA A 958 -0.27 -26.53 -14.83
C ALA A 958 0.19 -27.73 -15.69
N ASN A 959 0.65 -27.46 -16.92
CA ASN A 959 1.16 -28.50 -17.82
C ASN A 959 2.40 -29.22 -17.26
N GLN A 960 3.31 -28.48 -16.62
CA GLN A 960 4.51 -29.06 -16.01
C GLN A 960 4.17 -29.89 -14.76
N LEU A 961 3.28 -29.38 -13.90
CA LEU A 961 2.82 -30.09 -12.70
C LEU A 961 2.12 -31.40 -13.08
N MET A 962 1.22 -31.36 -14.07
CA MET A 962 0.52 -32.54 -14.57
C MET A 962 1.50 -33.64 -15.00
N LYS A 963 2.46 -33.31 -15.88
CA LYS A 963 3.50 -34.26 -16.32
C LYS A 963 4.33 -34.81 -15.16
N THR A 964 4.68 -33.96 -14.20
CA THR A 964 5.49 -34.35 -13.03
C THR A 964 4.72 -35.32 -12.15
N LEU A 965 3.47 -35.00 -11.80
CA LEU A 965 2.59 -35.86 -11.01
C LEU A 965 2.36 -37.23 -11.67
N GLU A 966 2.01 -37.25 -12.96
CA GLU A 966 1.84 -38.50 -13.72
C GLU A 966 3.11 -39.35 -13.71
N SER A 967 4.27 -38.74 -13.98
CA SER A 967 5.56 -39.43 -13.93
C SER A 967 5.93 -39.94 -12.53
N CYS A 968 5.32 -39.38 -11.49
CA CYS A 968 5.48 -39.74 -10.09
C CYS A 968 4.37 -40.68 -9.58
N GLY A 969 3.55 -41.26 -10.44
CA GLY A 969 2.56 -42.28 -10.05
C GLY A 969 1.29 -41.71 -9.42
N TRP A 970 0.94 -40.47 -9.76
CA TRP A 970 -0.36 -39.87 -9.44
C TRP A 970 -1.30 -39.93 -10.65
N ASP A 971 -2.58 -40.20 -10.39
CA ASP A 971 -3.66 -40.12 -11.39
C ASP A 971 -4.22 -38.69 -11.37
N VAL A 972 -3.86 -37.89 -12.36
CA VAL A 972 -4.23 -36.46 -12.44
C VAL A 972 -5.57 -36.31 -13.15
N ALA A 973 -6.52 -35.56 -12.57
CA ALA A 973 -7.82 -35.31 -13.20
C ALA A 973 -7.71 -34.35 -14.40
N GLY A 974 -6.75 -33.43 -14.37
CA GLY A 974 -6.60 -32.32 -15.32
C GLY A 974 -7.12 -31.00 -14.75
N CYS A 975 -6.97 -29.91 -15.50
CA CYS A 975 -7.56 -28.60 -15.21
C CYS A 975 -7.62 -27.74 -16.48
N LEU A 976 -8.59 -26.82 -16.56
CA LEU A 976 -8.79 -25.91 -17.69
C LEU A 976 -8.65 -24.42 -17.31
N GLY A 977 -8.61 -24.11 -16.01
CA GLY A 977 -8.50 -22.75 -15.49
C GLY A 977 -8.22 -22.69 -13.99
N GLY A 978 -8.08 -21.46 -13.48
CA GLY A 978 -7.82 -21.20 -12.06
C GLY A 978 -6.37 -21.42 -11.68
N ILE A 979 -6.13 -21.79 -10.42
CA ILE A 979 -4.78 -21.93 -9.84
C ILE A 979 -4.54 -23.29 -9.19
N SER A 980 -5.45 -24.25 -9.36
CA SER A 980 -5.38 -25.56 -8.71
C SER A 980 -5.84 -26.70 -9.60
N MET A 981 -5.35 -27.89 -9.29
CA MET A 981 -5.80 -29.15 -9.87
C MET A 981 -5.84 -30.23 -8.79
N VAL A 982 -6.48 -31.36 -9.10
CA VAL A 982 -6.58 -32.51 -8.19
C VAL A 982 -5.95 -33.75 -8.79
N ALA A 983 -5.31 -34.54 -7.93
CA ALA A 983 -4.67 -35.79 -8.31
C ALA A 983 -4.77 -36.83 -7.21
N LYS A 984 -4.89 -38.10 -7.59
CA LYS A 984 -4.97 -39.26 -6.69
C LYS A 984 -3.60 -39.94 -6.60
N PRO A 985 -3.06 -40.23 -5.40
CA PRO A 985 -1.73 -40.84 -5.24
C PRO A 985 -1.75 -42.36 -5.48
N ALA A 986 -2.20 -42.81 -6.64
CA ALA A 986 -2.50 -44.21 -6.92
C ALA A 986 -1.34 -45.18 -6.67
N ALA A 987 -0.09 -44.77 -6.94
CA ALA A 987 1.09 -45.61 -6.69
C ALA A 987 1.49 -45.73 -5.21
N TYR A 988 1.00 -44.83 -4.35
CA TYR A 988 1.39 -44.73 -2.94
C TYR A 988 0.39 -45.36 -1.97
N ILE A 989 -0.89 -45.44 -2.34
CA ILE A 989 -1.94 -45.97 -1.47
C ILE A 989 -1.60 -47.40 -1.01
N GLY A 990 -1.65 -47.64 0.31
CA GLY A 990 -1.33 -48.92 0.94
C GLY A 990 0.17 -49.23 1.04
N LYS A 991 1.06 -48.28 0.71
CA LYS A 991 2.51 -48.44 0.93
C LYS A 991 2.87 -48.06 2.37
N PRO A 992 3.75 -48.80 3.04
CA PRO A 992 4.26 -48.39 4.34
C PRO A 992 5.15 -47.15 4.19
N PHE A 993 4.99 -46.18 5.07
CA PHE A 993 5.82 -44.98 5.13
C PHE A 993 6.36 -44.79 6.53
N LYS A 994 7.67 -44.50 6.63
CA LYS A 994 8.35 -44.28 7.90
C LYS A 994 9.31 -43.10 7.80
N VAL A 995 9.00 -42.04 8.55
CA VAL A 995 9.88 -40.88 8.75
C VAL A 995 9.75 -40.45 10.21
N ASP A 996 10.88 -40.29 10.89
CA ASP A 996 10.96 -39.98 12.33
C ASP A 996 10.12 -40.95 13.20
N SER A 997 9.17 -40.42 13.97
CA SER A 997 8.22 -41.16 14.81
C SER A 997 6.88 -41.43 14.13
N PHE A 998 6.77 -41.22 12.81
CA PHE A 998 5.55 -41.42 12.03
C PHE A 998 5.70 -42.69 11.19
N GLU A 999 4.88 -43.70 11.47
CA GLU A 999 4.88 -45.00 10.80
C GLU A 999 3.42 -45.42 10.54
N GLU A 1000 2.97 -45.23 9.30
CA GLU A 1000 1.61 -45.55 8.87
C GLU A 1000 1.61 -46.09 7.43
N GLU A 1001 0.52 -46.78 7.04
CA GLU A 1001 0.25 -47.07 5.64
C GLU A 1001 -0.33 -45.81 4.98
N LEU A 1002 0.20 -45.43 3.82
CA LEU A 1002 -0.22 -44.23 3.11
C LEU A 1002 -1.64 -44.36 2.57
N ASP A 1003 -2.46 -43.35 2.83
CA ASP A 1003 -3.79 -43.16 2.25
C ASP A 1003 -3.99 -41.71 1.78
N GLY A 1004 -5.15 -41.39 1.22
CA GLY A 1004 -5.42 -40.03 0.75
C GLY A 1004 -5.50 -38.96 1.85
N CYS A 1005 -5.61 -39.33 3.13
CA CYS A 1005 -5.75 -38.40 4.25
C CYS A 1005 -4.38 -38.09 4.86
N ASN A 1006 -3.57 -39.12 5.15
CA ASN A 1006 -2.28 -38.98 5.82
C ASN A 1006 -1.13 -38.62 4.86
N ILE A 1007 -1.30 -38.76 3.54
CA ILE A 1007 -0.25 -38.45 2.56
C ILE A 1007 0.23 -37.00 2.63
N ARG A 1008 -0.65 -36.06 3.00
CA ARG A 1008 -0.29 -34.65 3.23
C ARG A 1008 0.82 -34.54 4.28
N GLU A 1009 0.61 -35.15 5.44
CA GLU A 1009 1.57 -35.12 6.56
C GLU A 1009 2.89 -35.82 6.17
N SER A 1010 2.79 -36.93 5.45
CA SER A 1010 3.96 -37.67 4.94
C SER A 1010 4.82 -36.83 3.99
N ILE A 1011 4.22 -36.10 3.06
CA ILE A 1011 4.94 -35.24 2.11
C ILE A 1011 5.57 -34.05 2.84
N VAL A 1012 4.83 -33.39 3.74
CA VAL A 1012 5.32 -32.25 4.52
C VAL A 1012 6.54 -32.64 5.34
N ARG A 1013 6.48 -33.76 6.08
CA ARG A 1013 7.58 -34.22 6.94
C ARG A 1013 8.83 -34.65 6.16
N SER A 1014 8.65 -35.29 5.01
CA SER A 1014 9.77 -35.83 4.24
C SER A 1014 10.45 -34.82 3.32
N THR A 1015 9.67 -33.89 2.75
CA THR A 1015 10.18 -33.00 1.68
C THR A 1015 9.99 -31.51 1.95
N GLY A 1016 9.17 -31.14 2.93
CA GLY A 1016 8.80 -29.75 3.23
C GLY A 1016 7.72 -29.17 2.30
N LEU A 1017 7.05 -29.99 1.49
CA LEU A 1017 5.97 -29.56 0.59
C LEU A 1017 4.59 -29.78 1.25
N CYS A 1018 3.78 -28.73 1.32
CA CYS A 1018 2.41 -28.79 1.84
C CYS A 1018 1.38 -28.80 0.71
N ILE A 1019 0.44 -29.74 0.75
CA ILE A 1019 -0.69 -29.90 -0.18
C ILE A 1019 -1.99 -30.04 0.62
N SER A 1020 -3.16 -29.96 -0.03
CA SER A 1020 -4.43 -30.24 0.65
C SER A 1020 -4.79 -31.73 0.49
N SER A 1021 -5.16 -32.39 1.59
CA SER A 1021 -5.48 -33.83 1.59
C SER A 1021 -6.86 -34.14 1.02
N SER A 1022 -7.19 -35.43 0.91
CA SER A 1022 -8.56 -35.87 0.59
C SER A 1022 -9.60 -35.49 1.65
N SER A 1023 -9.19 -35.26 2.91
CA SER A 1023 -10.09 -34.75 3.96
C SER A 1023 -10.51 -33.30 3.67
N TRP A 1024 -9.60 -32.49 3.12
CA TRP A 1024 -9.92 -31.12 2.70
C TRP A 1024 -10.78 -31.09 1.44
N THR A 1025 -10.46 -31.92 0.42
CA THR A 1025 -11.24 -31.92 -0.83
C THR A 1025 -12.61 -32.60 -0.68
N GLY A 1026 -12.74 -33.51 0.30
CA GLY A 1026 -13.88 -34.40 0.46
C GLY A 1026 -14.00 -35.47 -0.63
N MET A 1027 -13.07 -35.52 -1.58
CA MET A 1027 -13.07 -36.48 -2.68
C MET A 1027 -12.21 -37.69 -2.32
N GLN A 1028 -12.72 -38.89 -2.59
CA GLN A 1028 -12.04 -40.14 -2.19
C GLN A 1028 -10.62 -40.25 -2.79
N ASP A 1029 -9.62 -40.13 -1.93
CA ASP A 1029 -8.18 -40.17 -2.23
C ASP A 1029 -7.64 -39.03 -3.13
N TYR A 1030 -8.44 -38.05 -3.53
CA TYR A 1030 -7.94 -36.95 -4.36
C TYR A 1030 -7.40 -35.81 -3.50
N CYS A 1031 -6.13 -35.48 -3.68
CA CYS A 1031 -5.47 -34.33 -3.06
C CYS A 1031 -5.46 -33.13 -4.01
N ARG A 1032 -5.39 -31.91 -3.47
CA ARG A 1032 -5.32 -30.68 -4.26
C ARG A 1032 -3.91 -30.10 -4.26
N PHE A 1033 -3.48 -29.65 -5.43
CA PHE A 1033 -2.26 -28.93 -5.67
C PHE A 1033 -2.56 -27.54 -6.24
N SER A 1034 -2.20 -26.47 -5.54
CA SER A 1034 -2.17 -25.13 -6.13
C SER A 1034 -0.81 -24.86 -6.78
N PHE A 1035 -0.82 -24.33 -7.99
CA PHE A 1035 0.38 -24.15 -8.81
C PHE A 1035 0.73 -22.68 -9.09
N ALA A 1036 0.01 -21.71 -8.50
CA ALA A 1036 0.31 -20.29 -8.64
C ALA A 1036 1.48 -19.84 -7.75
N LEU A 1037 2.66 -20.41 -7.99
CA LEU A 1037 3.92 -20.12 -7.29
C LEU A 1037 4.85 -19.29 -8.17
N ASP A 1038 5.78 -18.53 -7.58
CA ASP A 1038 6.87 -17.96 -8.37
C ASP A 1038 7.73 -19.07 -8.99
N SER A 1039 8.47 -18.76 -10.05
CA SER A 1039 9.21 -19.76 -10.82
C SER A 1039 10.25 -20.53 -9.98
N GLY A 1040 10.85 -19.91 -8.97
CA GLY A 1040 11.82 -20.53 -8.09
C GLY A 1040 11.15 -21.53 -7.13
N GLU A 1041 10.13 -21.09 -6.40
CA GLU A 1041 9.36 -21.96 -5.50
C GLU A 1041 8.63 -23.08 -6.26
N PHE A 1042 8.12 -22.80 -7.45
CA PHE A 1042 7.44 -23.80 -8.29
C PHE A 1042 8.40 -24.93 -8.68
N GLN A 1043 9.63 -24.61 -9.11
CA GLN A 1043 10.61 -25.63 -9.46
C GLN A 1043 11.02 -26.44 -8.23
N ARG A 1044 11.23 -25.78 -7.08
CA ARG A 1044 11.48 -26.46 -5.81
C ARG A 1044 10.34 -27.41 -5.43
N ALA A 1045 9.09 -27.04 -5.68
CA ALA A 1045 7.92 -27.89 -5.45
C ALA A 1045 7.95 -29.15 -6.33
N MET A 1046 8.29 -29.02 -7.62
CA MET A 1046 8.43 -30.17 -8.53
C MET A 1046 9.53 -31.14 -8.05
N ASP A 1047 10.65 -30.58 -7.56
CA ASP A 1047 11.75 -31.37 -7.01
C ASP A 1047 11.31 -32.10 -5.72
N CYS A 1048 10.47 -31.47 -4.88
CA CYS A 1048 9.89 -32.13 -3.70
C CYS A 1048 9.01 -33.32 -4.09
N ILE A 1049 8.11 -33.16 -5.08
CA ILE A 1049 7.25 -34.25 -5.57
C ILE A 1049 8.10 -35.42 -6.09
N THR A 1050 9.16 -35.12 -6.84
CA THR A 1050 10.09 -36.12 -7.37
C THR A 1050 10.86 -36.84 -6.26
N ARG A 1051 11.36 -36.10 -5.25
CA ARG A 1051 12.04 -36.70 -4.09
C ARG A 1051 11.11 -37.58 -3.25
N PHE A 1052 9.84 -37.21 -3.09
CA PHE A 1052 8.87 -38.04 -2.38
C PHE A 1052 8.66 -39.39 -3.08
N LYS A 1053 8.57 -39.38 -4.42
CA LYS A 1053 8.53 -40.60 -5.23
C LYS A 1053 9.74 -41.50 -4.95
N GLU A 1054 10.95 -40.94 -4.97
CA GLU A 1054 12.18 -41.68 -4.71
C GLU A 1054 12.18 -42.30 -3.31
N PHE A 1055 11.74 -41.53 -2.32
CA PHE A 1055 11.67 -41.95 -0.92
C PHE A 1055 10.73 -43.15 -0.71
N VAL A 1056 9.55 -43.15 -1.33
CA VAL A 1056 8.53 -44.19 -1.09
C VAL A 1056 8.61 -45.35 -2.07
N LEU A 1057 8.86 -45.07 -3.35
CA LEU A 1057 8.74 -46.06 -4.44
C LEU A 1057 10.09 -46.60 -4.92
N CYS A 1058 11.19 -45.85 -4.72
CA CYS A 1058 12.53 -46.25 -5.18
C CYS A 1058 13.42 -46.82 -4.07
N VAL A 1059 12.84 -47.39 -3.00
CA VAL A 1059 13.60 -48.13 -1.99
C VAL A 1059 14.45 -49.19 -2.71
N LEU A 1060 15.72 -48.87 -2.91
CA LEU A 1060 16.76 -49.82 -3.25
C LEU A 1060 16.69 -50.89 -2.18
N ARG A 1061 16.52 -52.14 -2.60
CA ARG A 1061 16.73 -53.34 -1.79
C ARG A 1061 18.06 -53.19 -1.03
N ALA A 1062 17.98 -52.70 0.19
CA ALA A 1062 19.03 -52.79 1.19
C ALA A 1062 18.67 -53.91 2.18
N ASP A 1063 18.17 -55.04 1.67
CA ASP A 1063 18.42 -56.35 2.29
C ASP A 1063 19.87 -56.75 1.96
N LEU A 1064 20.82 -55.95 2.45
CA LEU A 1064 22.20 -56.38 2.63
C LEU A 1064 22.40 -56.35 4.13
N ASP A 1065 22.08 -57.47 4.75
CA ASP A 1065 22.53 -57.86 6.10
C ASP A 1065 24.07 -57.82 6.09
N ILE A 1066 24.64 -56.63 6.27
CA ILE A 1066 26.07 -56.48 6.55
C ILE A 1066 26.21 -56.77 8.02
N ASN A 1067 26.51 -58.04 8.31
CA ASN A 1067 26.90 -58.51 9.62
C ASN A 1067 28.21 -57.81 10.03
N PHE A 1068 28.10 -56.80 10.90
CA PHE A 1068 29.22 -55.98 11.37
C PHE A 1068 30.23 -56.73 12.26
N ASP A 1069 29.98 -58.01 12.61
CA ASP A 1069 30.87 -58.79 13.47
C ASP A 1069 32.11 -59.37 12.75
N LEU A 1070 32.28 -59.16 11.45
CA LEU A 1070 33.42 -59.68 10.68
C LEU A 1070 34.50 -58.65 10.30
N PHE A 1071 34.35 -57.37 10.68
CA PHE A 1071 35.37 -56.34 10.39
C PHE A 1071 36.42 -56.23 11.51
N VAL A 1072 37.10 -57.34 11.81
CA VAL A 1072 38.33 -57.35 12.61
C VAL A 1072 39.39 -58.21 11.92
N THR A 1073 39.90 -57.75 10.79
CA THR A 1073 41.33 -57.91 10.42
C THR A 1073 41.62 -57.05 9.21
N GLY A 1074 42.67 -56.22 9.28
CA GLY A 1074 42.90 -55.15 8.31
C GLY A 1074 43.51 -55.63 6.99
N ARG A 1075 42.68 -56.18 6.11
CA ARG A 1075 42.93 -56.27 4.67
C ARG A 1075 41.59 -56.19 3.95
N ASP A 1076 41.25 -55.00 3.45
CA ASP A 1076 40.54 -54.78 2.17
C ASP A 1076 40.13 -53.31 2.07
N TYR A 1077 41.12 -52.45 1.86
CA TYR A 1077 40.91 -51.01 1.63
C TYR A 1077 40.41 -50.70 0.21
N LEU A 1078 40.42 -51.69 -0.70
CA LEU A 1078 40.03 -51.51 -2.11
C LEU A 1078 38.52 -51.74 -2.37
N GLN A 1079 37.80 -52.47 -1.51
CA GLN A 1079 36.34 -52.66 -1.67
C GLN A 1079 35.51 -51.46 -1.20
N VAL A 1080 36.04 -50.67 -0.26
CA VAL A 1080 35.36 -49.45 0.24
C VAL A 1080 35.34 -48.36 -0.83
N GLU A 1081 36.36 -48.28 -1.67
CA GLU A 1081 36.45 -47.28 -2.75
C GLU A 1081 35.42 -47.59 -3.87
N GLU A 1082 35.18 -48.88 -4.18
CA GLU A 1082 34.19 -49.28 -5.20
C GLU A 1082 32.74 -49.06 -4.75
N VAL A 1083 32.45 -49.22 -3.45
CA VAL A 1083 31.13 -48.92 -2.86
C VAL A 1083 30.89 -47.40 -2.76
N CYS A 1084 31.89 -46.62 -2.34
CA CYS A 1084 31.77 -45.16 -2.31
C CYS A 1084 31.63 -44.54 -3.72
N ILE A 1085 32.30 -45.08 -4.74
CA ILE A 1085 32.14 -44.62 -6.13
C ILE A 1085 30.75 -44.94 -6.68
N ARG A 1086 30.16 -46.08 -6.33
CA ARG A 1086 28.81 -46.47 -6.80
C ARG A 1086 27.65 -45.80 -6.05
N VAL A 1087 27.83 -45.47 -4.76
CA VAL A 1087 26.75 -44.90 -3.93
C VAL A 1087 26.77 -43.36 -3.91
N VAL A 1088 27.94 -42.73 -4.00
CA VAL A 1088 28.07 -41.28 -3.75
C VAL A 1088 28.44 -40.48 -5.01
N GLY A 1089 28.76 -41.13 -6.14
CA GLY A 1089 29.01 -40.44 -7.42
C GLY A 1089 30.17 -39.43 -7.41
N LEU A 1090 31.04 -39.47 -6.39
CA LEU A 1090 32.19 -38.58 -6.28
C LEU A 1090 33.41 -39.22 -6.95
N SER A 1091 33.75 -38.76 -8.15
CA SER A 1091 35.05 -39.07 -8.75
C SER A 1091 36.11 -38.14 -8.15
N SER A 1092 37.12 -38.74 -7.53
CA SER A 1092 38.35 -38.15 -6.98
C SER A 1092 38.33 -37.63 -5.53
N TYR A 1093 38.75 -38.50 -4.59
CA TYR A 1093 39.38 -38.07 -3.34
C TYR A 1093 40.67 -38.88 -3.12
N LYS A 1094 41.84 -38.22 -3.24
CA LYS A 1094 43.15 -38.80 -2.87
C LYS A 1094 43.55 -38.26 -1.49
N ALA A 1095 43.67 -39.12 -0.50
CA ALA A 1095 44.13 -38.76 0.84
C ALA A 1095 45.46 -39.45 1.20
N TYR A 1096 46.50 -38.65 1.46
CA TYR A 1096 47.69 -38.95 2.27
C TYR A 1096 48.18 -37.60 2.83
N GLY A 1097 48.30 -37.30 4.13
CA GLY A 1097 47.98 -38.04 5.35
C GLY A 1097 48.38 -37.24 6.61
N LYS A 1098 48.08 -37.87 7.76
CA LYS A 1098 48.59 -37.70 9.15
C LYS A 1098 47.93 -36.69 10.12
N PRO A 1099 47.95 -37.02 11.43
CA PRO A 1099 46.80 -36.87 12.33
C PRO A 1099 47.05 -35.88 13.48
N VAL A 1100 45.98 -35.31 14.04
CA VAL A 1100 46.02 -34.68 15.38
C VAL A 1100 44.84 -35.18 16.20
N MET A 1101 45.18 -35.78 17.35
CA MET A 1101 44.24 -36.19 18.40
C MET A 1101 43.53 -34.98 19.02
N ALA A 1102 42.22 -35.09 19.22
CA ALA A 1102 41.52 -34.35 20.27
C ALA A 1102 40.57 -35.32 21.02
N LYS A 1103 40.85 -35.47 22.31
CA LYS A 1103 40.05 -36.21 23.30
C LYS A 1103 38.89 -35.32 23.77
N GLN A 1104 37.76 -35.96 24.08
CA GLN A 1104 36.64 -35.49 24.91
C GLN A 1104 35.77 -34.35 24.35
N THR A 1105 34.69 -34.73 23.69
CA THR A 1105 33.29 -34.61 24.18
C THR A 1105 32.38 -35.33 23.20
N GLY A 1106 31.48 -36.17 23.70
CA GLY A 1106 30.58 -36.98 22.88
C GLY A 1106 29.70 -36.11 21.98
N VAL A 1107 29.95 -36.18 20.68
CA VAL A 1107 29.02 -35.76 19.63
C VAL A 1107 29.05 -36.86 18.59
N THR A 1108 27.94 -37.58 18.53
CA THR A 1108 27.62 -38.60 17.52
C THR A 1108 27.59 -37.93 16.15
N ILE A 1109 28.52 -38.30 15.26
CA ILE A 1109 28.48 -37.93 13.84
C ILE A 1109 27.47 -38.86 13.18
N VAL A 1110 26.23 -38.40 13.06
CA VAL A 1110 25.25 -38.87 12.07
C VAL A 1110 24.61 -37.62 11.48
N SER A 1111 25.30 -37.03 10.51
CA SER A 1111 24.68 -36.14 9.52
C SER A 1111 25.59 -36.12 8.29
N CYS A 1112 25.50 -37.19 7.49
CA CYS A 1112 25.89 -37.31 6.07
C CYS A 1112 25.97 -38.80 5.67
N ILE A 1113 25.02 -39.61 6.14
CA ILE A 1113 24.68 -40.91 5.56
C ILE A 1113 23.17 -40.92 5.36
#